data_AF-A0A3N5UD16-F1
#
_entry.id   AF-A0A3N5UD16-F1
#
_cell.length_a   1.000
_cell.length_b   1.000
_cell.length_c   1.000
_cell.angle_alpha   90.00
_cell.angle_beta   90.00
_cell.angle_gamma   90.00
#
_symmetry.space_group_name_H-M   'P 1'
#
loop_
_entity.id
_entity.type
_entity.pdbx_description
1 polymer ?
#
loop_
_entity_poly.entity_id
_entity_poly.type
_entity_poly.pdbx_seq_one_letter_code
_entity_poly.pdbx_strand_id
1 'polypeptide(L)'
;MQELAARHVKIFDPFWSPRLAVNAEKAIFHQWEQLEATRCIDNFRIAAGEKDGFREGWVFADSDAYKWLDAASRIYALHVGPELGSLMDSLIALLRRAQMPDGYIFTYNQIHFPGQRWVNLQIEHELYCHGHLIEAGVSHYEATGRRDLLDLCTSAADLLVRDFLHASNEKACGHEEIELALIRLYRVTRKEEYLELARQFVERRGRIPLFPLRLWREFNSYNKRKAHVDELRKAHVAEHPEYAAFRLPEGNFARKPRFSRERWYLNALPGFYFQQHTPIRKQTVPVGHSVRFGYLETALAMLLRARPEANLLFTLEQAWERMVTRRTYITGGLGAAPEIEGFGGDYELDPEYAYAETCAALASLFWNWEMALLTKKAQYIDLFEWQLYNAAAVGMGQNGDTYLYNNPLAVHGGVTRKQWYVVPCCPSNLSRTFADLGKYIYSFEKDNLWIHQYVSNETIVDVSVPVKIVIESELPWKGKVRIRVKPGIRKEFKINLRRPAWGAPSLGEQTTASGYDPRNAHYDTIARLWSSEGETLELNFDMSIQLRRAHPKVKGHAGKVALTRGPLVYCLESVDNPGVDIFSAQLDPASLRDEFVADLLGGCVVLHGKTTDGKPLKFIPYFLWANRGESQMVVWVNCKESE
;
A
#
# COMPACT_ATOMS: atom_id res chain seq x y z
N MET A 1 9.52 -19.47 3.43
CA MET A 1 10.12 -18.68 4.53
C MET A 1 9.06 -18.25 5.53
N GLN A 2 9.45 -18.13 6.80
CA GLN A 2 8.65 -17.58 7.89
C GLN A 2 9.01 -16.12 8.13
N GLU A 3 8.03 -15.32 8.53
CA GLU A 3 8.21 -13.91 8.85
C GLU A 3 8.38 -13.70 10.36
N LEU A 4 9.04 -12.61 10.73
CA LEU A 4 9.15 -12.19 12.12
C LEU A 4 8.08 -11.14 12.43
N ALA A 5 7.44 -11.22 13.60
CA ALA A 5 6.50 -10.20 14.04
C ALA A 5 7.22 -8.86 14.27
N ALA A 6 6.61 -7.75 13.84
CA ALA A 6 7.21 -6.40 13.94
C ALA A 6 7.63 -6.05 15.38
N ARG A 7 6.84 -6.43 16.39
CA ARG A 7 7.15 -6.22 17.82
C ARG A 7 8.44 -6.88 18.33
N HIS A 8 9.00 -7.84 17.60
CA HIS A 8 10.28 -8.47 17.94
C HIS A 8 11.48 -7.74 17.33
N VAL A 9 11.26 -6.62 16.65
CA VAL A 9 12.29 -5.81 15.99
C VAL A 9 12.25 -4.39 16.55
N LYS A 10 13.28 -4.03 17.31
CA LYS A 10 13.41 -2.68 17.87
C LYS A 10 14.14 -1.79 16.87
N ILE A 11 13.43 -0.87 16.24
CA ILE A 11 14.00 0.10 15.29
C ILE A 11 14.53 1.34 16.02
N PHE A 12 15.78 1.70 15.76
CA PHE A 12 16.43 2.93 16.26
C PHE A 12 17.04 3.76 15.12
N ASP A 13 16.43 3.65 13.94
CA ASP A 13 16.92 4.21 12.70
C ASP A 13 16.67 5.72 12.57
N PRO A 14 17.68 6.53 12.22
CA PRO A 14 17.52 7.98 12.15
C PRO A 14 16.54 8.43 11.05
N PHE A 15 16.31 7.62 10.02
CA PHE A 15 15.32 7.92 8.99
C PHE A 15 13.91 7.45 9.40
N TRP A 16 13.77 6.20 9.84
CA TRP A 16 12.45 5.63 10.12
C TRP A 16 11.89 5.97 11.50
N SER A 17 12.70 6.03 12.55
CA SER A 17 12.21 6.27 13.92
C SER A 17 11.41 7.57 14.06
N PRO A 18 11.84 8.73 13.49
CA PRO A 18 11.01 9.95 13.53
C PRO A 18 9.66 9.79 12.83
N ARG A 19 9.59 9.04 11.72
CA ARG A 19 8.35 8.80 10.97
C ARG A 19 7.42 7.85 11.72
N LEU A 20 7.97 6.82 12.36
CA LEU A 20 7.22 5.92 13.22
C LEU A 20 6.66 6.65 14.45
N ALA A 21 7.42 7.59 15.03
CA ALA A 21 6.95 8.46 16.11
C ALA A 21 5.79 9.36 15.64
N VAL A 22 5.94 10.06 14.52
CA VAL A 22 4.84 10.87 13.93
C VAL A 22 3.60 10.01 13.68
N ASN A 23 3.77 8.79 13.19
CA ASN A 23 2.66 7.87 12.97
C ASN A 23 1.93 7.51 14.28
N ALA A 24 2.68 7.19 15.34
CA ALA A 24 2.16 6.74 16.62
C ALA A 24 1.62 7.86 17.51
N GLU A 25 2.19 9.06 17.41
CA GLU A 25 1.91 10.19 18.31
C GLU A 25 0.98 11.25 17.70
N LYS A 26 0.83 11.27 16.36
CA LYS A 26 0.04 12.31 15.66
C LYS A 26 -0.91 11.73 14.64
N ALA A 27 -0.40 11.00 13.65
CA ALA A 27 -1.20 10.59 12.49
C ALA A 27 -2.41 9.73 12.90
N ILE A 28 -2.22 8.78 13.81
CA ILE A 28 -3.29 7.89 14.26
C ILE A 28 -4.42 8.64 15.00
N PHE A 29 -4.09 9.69 15.76
CA PHE A 29 -5.08 10.50 16.49
C PHE A 29 -5.79 11.48 15.56
N HIS A 30 -5.07 12.13 14.65
CA HIS A 30 -5.69 12.94 13.59
C HIS A 30 -6.68 12.10 12.76
N GLN A 31 -6.31 10.87 12.39
CA GLN A 31 -7.21 9.96 11.69
C GLN A 31 -8.49 9.68 12.49
N TRP A 32 -8.38 9.46 13.82
CA TRP A 32 -9.55 9.28 14.68
C TRP A 32 -10.46 10.51 14.68
N GLU A 33 -9.88 11.70 14.83
CA GLU A 33 -10.62 12.97 14.75
C GLU A 33 -11.35 13.13 13.41
N GLN A 34 -10.72 12.75 12.30
CA GLN A 34 -11.35 12.78 10.99
C GLN A 34 -12.48 11.74 10.85
N LEU A 35 -12.35 10.55 11.43
CA LEU A 35 -13.43 9.55 11.44
C LEU A 35 -14.66 10.02 12.23
N GLU A 36 -14.45 10.72 13.33
CA GLU A 36 -15.52 11.39 14.08
C GLU A 36 -16.12 12.56 13.28
N ALA A 37 -15.27 13.44 12.72
CA ALA A 37 -15.69 14.61 11.96
C ALA A 37 -16.47 14.25 10.69
N THR A 38 -16.10 13.15 10.03
CA THR A 38 -16.82 12.61 8.86
C THR A 38 -18.01 11.73 9.21
N ARG A 39 -18.30 11.57 10.52
CA ARG A 39 -19.41 10.76 11.06
C ARG A 39 -19.32 9.27 10.69
N CYS A 40 -18.12 8.77 10.39
CA CYS A 40 -17.89 7.36 10.14
C CYS A 40 -18.21 6.53 11.40
N ILE A 41 -17.73 6.97 12.58
CA ILE A 41 -18.00 6.28 13.85
C ILE A 41 -19.49 6.37 14.24
N ASP A 42 -20.14 7.48 13.93
CA ASP A 42 -21.57 7.67 14.17
C ASP A 42 -22.45 6.66 13.44
N ASN A 43 -22.04 6.17 12.26
CA ASN A 43 -22.76 5.12 11.56
C ASN A 43 -22.92 3.85 12.42
N PHE A 44 -21.91 3.50 13.21
CA PHE A 44 -21.98 2.37 14.14
C PHE A 44 -22.83 2.70 15.38
N ARG A 45 -22.78 3.95 15.87
CA ARG A 45 -23.66 4.40 16.97
C ARG A 45 -25.13 4.34 16.57
N ILE A 46 -25.47 4.72 15.34
CA ILE A 46 -26.82 4.60 14.78
C ILE A 46 -27.20 3.13 14.65
N ALA A 47 -26.32 2.29 14.09
CA ALA A 47 -26.59 0.85 13.96
C ALA A 47 -26.77 0.14 15.31
N ALA A 48 -26.12 0.62 16.37
CA ALA A 48 -26.28 0.14 17.74
C ALA A 48 -27.51 0.71 18.49
N GLY A 49 -28.22 1.68 17.89
CA GLY A 49 -29.34 2.37 18.55
C GLY A 49 -28.92 3.35 19.66
N GLU A 50 -27.65 3.78 19.67
CA GLU A 50 -27.08 4.72 20.66
C GLU A 50 -27.14 6.18 20.21
N LYS A 51 -27.48 6.42 18.95
CA LYS A 51 -27.55 7.75 18.36
C LYS A 51 -28.62 7.79 17.28
N ASP A 52 -29.48 8.82 17.32
CA ASP A 52 -30.37 9.15 16.21
C ASP A 52 -29.61 9.95 15.14
N GLY A 53 -29.94 9.72 13.87
CA GLY A 53 -29.39 10.48 12.76
C GLY A 53 -29.37 9.73 11.45
N PHE A 54 -28.76 10.35 10.44
CA PHE A 54 -28.57 9.77 9.12
C PHE A 54 -27.16 9.22 8.95
N ARG A 55 -27.04 8.08 8.28
CA ARG A 55 -25.76 7.46 7.95
C ARG A 55 -24.99 8.31 6.92
N GLU A 56 -23.72 8.57 7.16
CA GLU A 56 -22.87 9.41 6.31
C GLU A 56 -21.73 8.65 5.63
N GLY A 57 -21.21 9.23 4.54
CA GLY A 57 -20.12 8.64 3.76
C GLY A 57 -20.57 7.62 2.71
N TRP A 58 -19.60 7.06 1.99
CA TRP A 58 -19.82 6.03 0.98
C TRP A 58 -20.31 4.71 1.62
N VAL A 59 -20.83 3.81 0.78
CA VAL A 59 -21.29 2.47 1.20
C VAL A 59 -20.21 1.68 1.95
N PHE A 60 -18.93 1.92 1.63
CA PHE A 60 -17.78 1.26 2.27
C PHE A 60 -17.16 2.04 3.44
N ALA A 61 -17.78 3.13 3.92
CA ALA A 61 -17.20 3.98 4.97
C ALA A 61 -16.85 3.20 6.26
N ASP A 62 -17.55 2.11 6.54
CA ASP A 62 -17.27 1.20 7.65
C ASP A 62 -15.81 0.71 7.66
N SER A 63 -15.25 0.49 6.47
CA SER A 63 -13.86 0.03 6.32
C SER A 63 -12.84 1.05 6.82
N ASP A 64 -13.16 2.34 6.87
CA ASP A 64 -12.23 3.37 7.34
C ASP A 64 -11.99 3.24 8.86
N ALA A 65 -13.05 2.95 9.62
CA ALA A 65 -12.94 2.62 11.05
C ALA A 65 -12.17 1.32 11.29
N TYR A 66 -12.40 0.30 10.46
CA TYR A 66 -11.68 -0.98 10.58
C TYR A 66 -10.19 -0.85 10.25
N LYS A 67 -9.83 -0.11 9.20
CA LYS A 67 -8.43 0.17 8.87
C LYS A 67 -7.73 0.99 9.96
N TRP A 68 -8.43 1.95 10.55
CA TRP A 68 -7.89 2.68 11.70
C TRP A 68 -7.64 1.74 12.89
N LEU A 69 -8.58 0.84 13.19
CA LEU A 69 -8.42 -0.14 14.27
C LEU A 69 -7.27 -1.14 14.01
N ASP A 70 -7.08 -1.55 12.75
CA ASP A 70 -5.92 -2.35 12.30
C ASP A 70 -4.60 -1.59 12.51
N ALA A 71 -4.53 -0.33 12.05
CA ALA A 71 -3.36 0.53 12.25
C ALA A 71 -3.06 0.79 13.73
N ALA A 72 -4.08 1.17 14.50
CA ALA A 72 -4.00 1.41 15.94
C ALA A 72 -3.48 0.18 16.68
N SER A 73 -3.98 -1.02 16.35
CA SER A 73 -3.52 -2.28 16.95
C SER A 73 -2.03 -2.53 16.71
N ARG A 74 -1.56 -2.31 15.48
CA ARG A 74 -0.13 -2.50 15.13
C ARG A 74 0.77 -1.47 15.77
N ILE A 75 0.32 -0.21 15.83
CA ILE A 75 1.02 0.86 16.55
C ILE A 75 1.10 0.52 18.04
N TYR A 76 -0.01 0.10 18.65
CA TYR A 76 -0.09 -0.25 20.06
C TYR A 76 0.86 -1.40 20.44
N ALA A 77 1.09 -2.35 19.52
CA ALA A 77 2.05 -3.44 19.71
C ALA A 77 3.51 -2.95 19.85
N LEU A 78 3.82 -1.75 19.34
CA LEU A 78 5.15 -1.13 19.39
C LEU A 78 5.24 -0.01 20.43
N HIS A 79 4.15 0.72 20.62
CA HIS A 79 4.07 1.89 21.47
C HIS A 79 2.76 1.87 22.27
N VAL A 80 2.83 1.31 23.48
CA VAL A 80 1.66 1.18 24.37
C VAL A 80 1.32 2.55 24.96
N GLY A 81 0.14 3.07 24.62
CA GLY A 81 -0.39 4.34 25.12
C GLY A 81 -1.82 4.19 25.65
N PRO A 82 -2.15 4.74 26.84
CA PRO A 82 -3.47 4.56 27.46
C PRO A 82 -4.60 5.20 26.63
N GLU A 83 -4.34 6.33 25.98
CA GLU A 83 -5.32 7.02 25.13
C GLU A 83 -5.69 6.17 23.91
N LEU A 84 -4.69 5.70 23.15
CA LEU A 84 -4.92 4.84 21.99
C LEU A 84 -5.65 3.55 22.38
N GLY A 85 -5.24 2.92 23.49
CA GLY A 85 -5.91 1.75 24.04
C GLY A 85 -7.39 2.01 24.37
N SER A 86 -7.69 3.16 25.00
CA SER A 86 -9.07 3.56 25.33
C SER A 86 -9.93 3.79 24.09
N LEU A 87 -9.38 4.41 23.04
CA LEU A 87 -10.09 4.61 21.78
C LEU A 87 -10.39 3.28 21.09
N MET A 88 -9.40 2.37 21.04
CA MET A 88 -9.59 1.02 20.51
C MET A 88 -10.67 0.26 21.27
N ASP A 89 -10.62 0.26 22.61
CA ASP A 89 -11.58 -0.44 23.46
C ASP A 89 -13.00 0.11 23.28
N SER A 90 -13.12 1.43 23.18
CA SER A 90 -14.40 2.12 22.94
C SER A 90 -14.99 1.72 21.58
N LEU A 91 -14.16 1.70 20.54
CA LEU A 91 -14.59 1.28 19.21
C LEU A 91 -14.99 -0.20 19.19
N ILE A 92 -14.18 -1.11 19.75
CA ILE A 92 -14.49 -2.56 19.80
C ILE A 92 -15.81 -2.81 20.54
N ALA A 93 -16.02 -2.11 21.66
CA ALA A 93 -17.25 -2.22 22.42
C ALA A 93 -18.47 -1.74 21.61
N LEU A 94 -18.32 -0.65 20.85
CA LEU A 94 -19.36 -0.15 19.94
C LEU A 94 -19.65 -1.15 18.80
N LEU A 95 -18.62 -1.68 18.15
CA LEU A 95 -18.78 -2.67 17.08
C LEU A 95 -19.53 -3.91 17.57
N ARG A 96 -19.25 -4.37 18.81
CA ARG A 96 -19.97 -5.50 19.41
C ARG A 96 -21.47 -5.22 19.55
N ARG A 97 -21.86 -4.00 19.91
CA ARG A 97 -23.26 -3.62 20.08
C ARG A 97 -23.96 -3.37 18.73
N ALA A 98 -23.20 -2.91 17.73
CA ALA A 98 -23.69 -2.74 16.37
C ALA A 98 -23.81 -4.05 15.56
N GLN A 99 -23.05 -5.10 15.92
CA GLN A 99 -23.11 -6.39 15.24
C GLN A 99 -24.46 -7.10 15.48
N MET A 100 -25.06 -7.61 14.41
CA MET A 100 -26.30 -8.40 14.51
C MET A 100 -26.04 -9.77 15.15
N PRO A 101 -27.07 -10.40 15.77
CA PRO A 101 -26.91 -11.68 16.46
C PRO A 101 -26.33 -12.83 15.63
N ASP A 102 -26.48 -12.80 14.30
CA ASP A 102 -25.95 -13.83 13.41
C ASP A 102 -24.54 -13.53 12.87
N GLY A 103 -23.90 -12.45 13.35
CA GLY A 103 -22.54 -12.03 12.99
C GLY A 103 -22.49 -10.92 11.93
N TYR A 104 -23.60 -10.54 11.31
CA TYR A 104 -23.61 -9.52 10.25
C TYR A 104 -23.29 -8.12 10.80
N ILE A 105 -22.38 -7.41 10.13
CA ILE A 105 -22.06 -6.02 10.44
C ILE A 105 -21.70 -5.25 9.16
N PHE A 106 -22.62 -4.39 8.74
CA PHE A 106 -22.47 -3.49 7.60
C PHE A 106 -23.56 -2.40 7.70
N THR A 107 -23.16 -1.23 8.19
CA THR A 107 -24.08 -0.18 8.65
C THR A 107 -24.99 0.33 7.53
N TYR A 108 -24.52 0.34 6.28
CA TYR A 108 -25.32 0.80 5.13
C TYR A 108 -26.60 -0.03 4.95
N ASN A 109 -26.48 -1.36 5.00
CA ASN A 109 -27.66 -2.23 4.88
C ASN A 109 -28.45 -2.32 6.18
N GLN A 110 -27.77 -2.38 7.34
CA GLN A 110 -28.46 -2.42 8.64
C GLN A 110 -29.38 -1.21 8.84
N ILE A 111 -28.97 -0.03 8.39
CA ILE A 111 -29.72 1.21 8.58
C ILE A 111 -30.73 1.44 7.46
N HIS A 112 -30.32 1.35 6.19
CA HIS A 112 -31.19 1.74 5.07
C HIS A 112 -32.01 0.60 4.47
N PHE A 113 -31.57 -0.65 4.65
CA PHE A 113 -32.17 -1.81 3.99
C PHE A 113 -32.27 -3.01 4.94
N PRO A 114 -32.92 -2.87 6.11
CA PRO A 114 -32.99 -3.93 7.10
C PRO A 114 -33.54 -5.23 6.49
N GLY A 115 -32.87 -6.34 6.78
CA GLY A 115 -33.20 -7.66 6.23
C GLY A 115 -32.61 -7.95 4.84
N GLN A 116 -31.91 -7.01 4.20
CA GLN A 116 -31.22 -7.22 2.93
C GLN A 116 -29.70 -7.33 3.14
N ARG A 117 -29.09 -8.34 2.52
CA ARG A 117 -27.63 -8.53 2.48
C ARG A 117 -27.21 -9.22 1.19
N TRP A 118 -25.96 -9.02 0.78
CA TRP A 118 -25.33 -9.66 -0.39
C TRP A 118 -26.05 -9.39 -1.72
N VAL A 119 -26.64 -8.18 -1.85
CA VAL A 119 -27.49 -7.81 -3.00
C VAL A 119 -26.62 -7.42 -4.20
N ASN A 120 -25.70 -6.47 -4.01
CA ASN A 120 -24.86 -5.93 -5.07
C ASN A 120 -23.37 -6.15 -4.74
N LEU A 121 -22.94 -7.41 -4.69
CA LEU A 121 -21.60 -7.79 -4.28
C LEU A 121 -20.49 -7.19 -5.16
N GLN A 122 -20.79 -6.82 -6.41
CA GLN A 122 -19.82 -6.20 -7.30
C GLN A 122 -19.61 -4.69 -7.00
N ILE A 123 -20.53 -4.05 -6.27
CA ILE A 123 -20.59 -2.57 -6.15
C ILE A 123 -20.60 -2.09 -4.69
N GLU A 124 -21.33 -2.76 -3.80
CA GLU A 124 -21.63 -2.23 -2.45
C GLU A 124 -20.57 -2.58 -1.39
N HIS A 125 -19.49 -3.28 -1.74
CA HIS A 125 -18.31 -3.48 -0.87
C HIS A 125 -18.60 -4.19 0.47
N GLU A 126 -19.70 -4.96 0.58
CA GLU A 126 -20.03 -5.68 1.83
C GLU A 126 -18.90 -6.61 2.28
N LEU A 127 -18.41 -7.48 1.39
CA LEU A 127 -17.31 -8.41 1.67
C LEU A 127 -15.96 -7.68 1.89
N TYR A 128 -15.76 -6.54 1.23
CA TYR A 128 -14.56 -5.71 1.42
C TYR A 128 -14.49 -5.14 2.85
N CYS A 129 -15.62 -4.63 3.36
CA CYS A 129 -15.69 -4.16 4.74
C CYS A 129 -15.49 -5.30 5.74
N HIS A 130 -16.05 -6.48 5.48
CA HIS A 130 -15.82 -7.66 6.33
C HIS A 130 -14.35 -8.11 6.32
N GLY A 131 -13.67 -8.02 5.17
CA GLY A 131 -12.25 -8.34 5.07
C GLY A 131 -11.40 -7.42 5.94
N HIS A 132 -11.60 -6.09 5.84
CA HIS A 132 -10.89 -5.14 6.71
C HIS A 132 -11.23 -5.28 8.20
N LEU A 133 -12.48 -5.62 8.54
CA LEU A 133 -12.84 -5.96 9.93
C LEU A 133 -12.03 -7.16 10.44
N ILE A 134 -11.96 -8.23 9.64
CA ILE A 134 -11.21 -9.44 9.98
C ILE A 134 -9.72 -9.13 10.12
N GLU A 135 -9.14 -8.34 9.21
CA GLU A 135 -7.74 -7.89 9.33
C GLU A 135 -7.48 -7.15 10.64
N ALA A 136 -8.37 -6.24 11.03
CA ALA A 136 -8.27 -5.51 12.29
C ALA A 136 -8.33 -6.44 13.50
N GLY A 137 -9.25 -7.43 13.49
CA GLY A 137 -9.36 -8.42 14.56
C GLY A 137 -8.13 -9.31 14.71
N VAL A 138 -7.54 -9.75 13.59
CA VAL A 138 -6.29 -10.52 13.63
C VAL A 138 -5.15 -9.68 14.18
N SER A 139 -4.98 -8.44 13.70
CA SER A 139 -3.90 -7.56 14.17
C SER A 139 -4.06 -7.18 15.64
N HIS A 140 -5.28 -6.96 16.11
CA HIS A 140 -5.58 -6.69 17.52
C HIS A 140 -5.23 -7.87 18.43
N TYR A 141 -5.61 -9.09 18.02
CA TYR A 141 -5.25 -10.30 18.74
C TYR A 141 -3.73 -10.51 18.75
N GLU A 142 -3.06 -10.32 17.61
CA GLU A 142 -1.61 -10.43 17.53
C GLU A 142 -0.93 -9.39 18.44
N ALA A 143 -1.44 -8.16 18.52
CA ALA A 143 -0.90 -7.08 19.33
C ALA A 143 -1.11 -7.25 20.84
N THR A 144 -2.29 -7.72 21.25
CA THR A 144 -2.74 -7.66 22.67
C THR A 144 -2.97 -9.03 23.31
N GLY A 145 -3.10 -10.09 22.52
CA GLY A 145 -3.55 -11.41 22.97
C GLY A 145 -5.04 -11.49 23.35
N ARG A 146 -5.78 -10.38 23.29
CA ARG A 146 -7.22 -10.33 23.60
C ARG A 146 -8.07 -10.84 22.44
N ARG A 147 -9.20 -11.44 22.79
CA ARG A 147 -10.11 -12.09 21.83
C ARG A 147 -11.41 -11.32 21.59
N ASP A 148 -11.64 -10.23 22.30
CA ASP A 148 -12.86 -9.43 22.23
C ASP A 148 -13.22 -8.95 20.83
N LEU A 149 -12.24 -8.53 20.02
CA LEU A 149 -12.43 -8.23 18.60
C LEU A 149 -12.33 -9.47 17.71
N LEU A 150 -11.40 -10.40 18.01
CA LEU A 150 -11.23 -11.63 17.23
C LEU A 150 -12.50 -12.49 17.20
N ASP A 151 -13.21 -12.60 18.31
CA ASP A 151 -14.43 -13.38 18.42
C ASP A 151 -15.58 -12.72 17.63
N LEU A 152 -15.67 -11.37 17.63
CA LEU A 152 -16.59 -10.61 16.77
C LEU A 152 -16.31 -10.90 15.28
N CYS A 153 -15.04 -10.85 14.88
CA CYS A 153 -14.61 -11.19 13.51
C CYS A 153 -14.89 -12.67 13.18
N THR A 154 -14.75 -13.58 14.14
CA THR A 154 -15.03 -15.00 13.99
C THR A 154 -16.52 -15.22 13.72
N SER A 155 -17.41 -14.55 14.46
CA SER A 155 -18.86 -14.60 14.20
C SER A 155 -19.21 -14.06 12.80
N ALA A 156 -18.59 -12.96 12.38
CA ALA A 156 -18.76 -12.43 11.04
C ALA A 156 -18.25 -13.41 9.95
N ALA A 157 -17.09 -14.05 10.17
CA ALA A 157 -16.54 -15.03 9.24
C ALA A 157 -17.36 -16.34 9.19
N ASP A 158 -17.90 -16.79 10.32
CA ASP A 158 -18.78 -17.97 10.38
C ASP A 158 -20.09 -17.74 9.59
N LEU A 159 -20.63 -16.51 9.63
CA LEU A 159 -21.71 -16.08 8.74
C LEU A 159 -21.31 -16.18 7.26
N LEU A 160 -20.12 -15.71 6.91
CA LEU A 160 -19.62 -15.79 5.53
C LEU A 160 -19.44 -17.24 5.09
N VAL A 161 -18.93 -18.13 5.95
CA VAL A 161 -18.82 -19.57 5.67
C VAL A 161 -20.20 -20.14 5.37
N ARG A 162 -21.20 -19.88 6.24
CA ARG A 162 -22.58 -20.34 6.05
C ARG A 162 -23.17 -19.90 4.71
N ASP A 163 -23.00 -18.63 4.37
CA ASP A 163 -23.67 -18.02 3.23
C ASP A 163 -22.90 -18.22 1.91
N PHE A 164 -21.58 -18.41 1.96
CA PHE A 164 -20.71 -18.38 0.77
C PHE A 164 -19.89 -19.63 0.50
N LEU A 165 -19.65 -20.55 1.45
CA LEU A 165 -18.72 -21.67 1.20
C LEU A 165 -19.16 -22.54 0.02
N HIS A 166 -20.46 -22.85 -0.06
CA HIS A 166 -21.05 -23.66 -1.13
C HIS A 166 -21.87 -22.83 -2.14
N ALA A 167 -21.71 -21.51 -2.14
CA ALA A 167 -22.42 -20.64 -3.05
C ALA A 167 -21.92 -20.75 -4.51
N SER A 168 -22.77 -20.31 -5.44
CA SER A 168 -22.44 -20.29 -6.87
C SER A 168 -21.29 -19.33 -7.19
N ASN A 169 -20.74 -19.44 -8.41
CA ASN A 169 -19.74 -18.50 -8.91
C ASN A 169 -20.20 -17.04 -8.91
N GLU A 170 -21.51 -16.80 -8.82
CA GLU A 170 -22.02 -15.45 -8.73
C GLU A 170 -21.65 -14.79 -7.39
N LYS A 171 -21.44 -15.54 -6.32
CA LYS A 171 -21.18 -14.97 -5.00
C LYS A 171 -19.67 -14.72 -4.78
N ALA A 172 -19.10 -13.83 -5.59
CA ALA A 172 -17.78 -13.22 -5.43
C ALA A 172 -17.91 -11.71 -5.25
N CYS A 173 -16.95 -11.05 -4.58
CA CYS A 173 -16.95 -9.60 -4.42
C CYS A 173 -16.49 -8.86 -5.68
N GLY A 174 -16.80 -7.57 -5.78
CA GLY A 174 -16.24 -6.67 -6.78
C GLY A 174 -14.94 -5.99 -6.36
N HIS A 175 -14.62 -6.00 -5.07
CA HIS A 175 -13.36 -5.50 -4.52
C HIS A 175 -12.78 -6.56 -3.60
N GLU A 176 -11.67 -7.15 -4.02
CA GLU A 176 -10.84 -8.12 -3.31
C GLU A 176 -10.36 -7.54 -1.98
N GLU A 177 -10.26 -8.38 -0.96
CA GLU A 177 -9.73 -8.07 0.39
C GLU A 177 -10.11 -9.22 1.33
N ILE A 178 -11.32 -9.76 1.15
CA ILE A 178 -11.83 -10.83 2.01
C ILE A 178 -10.97 -12.11 1.92
N GLU A 179 -10.39 -12.37 0.75
CA GLU A 179 -9.57 -13.55 0.49
C GLU A 179 -8.31 -13.57 1.37
N LEU A 180 -7.54 -12.47 1.40
CA LEU A 180 -6.34 -12.36 2.24
C LEU A 180 -6.71 -12.31 3.72
N ALA A 181 -7.82 -11.66 4.08
CA ALA A 181 -8.28 -11.53 5.45
C ALA A 181 -8.66 -12.89 6.06
N LEU A 182 -9.39 -13.72 5.31
CA LEU A 182 -9.74 -15.08 5.72
C LEU A 182 -8.51 -15.99 5.88
N ILE A 183 -7.48 -15.84 5.04
CA ILE A 183 -6.23 -16.59 5.20
C ILE A 183 -5.50 -16.14 6.47
N ARG A 184 -5.48 -14.83 6.79
CA ARG A 184 -4.94 -14.34 8.07
C ARG A 184 -5.73 -14.90 9.25
N LEU A 185 -7.05 -14.90 9.19
CA LEU A 185 -7.91 -15.45 10.24
C LEU A 185 -7.68 -16.95 10.45
N TYR A 186 -7.52 -17.70 9.37
CA TYR A 186 -7.14 -19.11 9.42
C TYR A 186 -5.83 -19.33 10.18
N ARG A 187 -4.80 -18.49 9.95
CA ARG A 187 -3.49 -18.65 10.62
C ARG A 187 -3.59 -18.57 12.14
N VAL A 188 -4.51 -17.76 12.68
CA VAL A 188 -4.69 -17.59 14.13
C VAL A 188 -5.77 -18.48 14.74
N THR A 189 -6.80 -18.88 13.98
CA THR A 189 -7.90 -19.72 14.48
C THR A 189 -7.78 -21.20 14.15
N ARG A 190 -7.03 -21.55 13.10
CA ARG A 190 -6.89 -22.90 12.53
C ARG A 190 -8.20 -23.54 12.05
N LYS A 191 -9.27 -22.76 11.84
CA LYS A 191 -10.51 -23.22 11.22
C LYS A 191 -10.34 -23.33 9.70
N GLU A 192 -10.27 -24.55 9.17
CA GLU A 192 -10.00 -24.85 7.75
C GLU A 192 -11.07 -24.27 6.80
N GLU A 193 -12.30 -24.08 7.28
CA GLU A 193 -13.40 -23.50 6.52
C GLU A 193 -13.08 -22.07 6.03
N TYR A 194 -12.28 -21.31 6.78
CA TYR A 194 -11.87 -19.96 6.36
C TYR A 194 -10.85 -20.02 5.21
N LEU A 195 -9.89 -20.94 5.27
CA LEU A 195 -8.93 -21.15 4.19
C LEU A 195 -9.63 -21.66 2.93
N GLU A 196 -10.57 -22.59 3.10
CA GLU A 196 -11.36 -23.11 1.99
C GLU A 196 -12.27 -22.04 1.39
N LEU A 197 -12.93 -21.20 2.21
CA LEU A 197 -13.73 -20.09 1.71
C LEU A 197 -12.88 -19.06 0.92
N ALA A 198 -11.69 -18.70 1.42
CA ALA A 198 -10.77 -17.83 0.70
C ALA A 198 -10.40 -18.42 -0.67
N ARG A 199 -10.09 -19.72 -0.72
CA ARG A 199 -9.82 -20.45 -1.96
C ARG A 199 -11.03 -20.41 -2.90
N GLN A 200 -12.24 -20.64 -2.40
CA GLN A 200 -13.46 -20.59 -3.21
C GLN A 200 -13.67 -19.19 -3.82
N PHE A 201 -13.48 -18.11 -3.07
CA PHE A 201 -13.58 -16.75 -3.63
C PHE A 201 -12.59 -16.53 -4.78
N VAL A 202 -11.34 -16.95 -4.62
CA VAL A 202 -10.33 -16.94 -5.70
C VAL A 202 -10.79 -17.76 -6.91
N GLU A 203 -11.29 -18.98 -6.68
CA GLU A 203 -11.74 -19.85 -7.76
C GLU A 203 -12.94 -19.30 -8.54
N ARG A 204 -13.81 -18.52 -7.91
CA ARG A 204 -14.97 -17.91 -8.58
C ARG A 204 -14.59 -16.81 -9.56
N ARG A 205 -13.40 -16.21 -9.40
CA ARG A 205 -12.92 -15.12 -10.26
C ARG A 205 -12.85 -15.54 -11.72
N GLY A 206 -13.46 -14.73 -12.58
CA GLY A 206 -13.52 -14.98 -14.02
C GLY A 206 -14.47 -16.09 -14.44
N ARG A 207 -15.35 -16.56 -13.55
CA ARG A 207 -16.31 -17.65 -13.82
C ARG A 207 -17.77 -17.25 -13.62
N ILE A 208 -18.06 -15.95 -13.49
CA ILE A 208 -19.43 -15.43 -13.43
C ILE A 208 -20.05 -15.50 -14.85
N PRO A 209 -21.13 -16.25 -15.06
CA PRO A 209 -21.77 -16.34 -16.37
C PRO A 209 -22.38 -14.99 -16.75
N LEU A 210 -22.23 -14.60 -18.02
CA LEU A 210 -22.77 -13.35 -18.56
C LEU A 210 -22.43 -12.13 -17.67
N PHE A 211 -21.19 -12.04 -17.20
CA PHE A 211 -20.73 -10.98 -16.30
C PHE A 211 -21.21 -9.57 -16.68
N PRO A 212 -21.17 -9.13 -17.96
CA PRO A 212 -21.67 -7.79 -18.32
C PRO A 212 -23.16 -7.59 -18.00
N LEU A 213 -24.01 -8.59 -18.27
CA LEU A 213 -25.45 -8.53 -17.97
C LEU A 213 -25.68 -8.46 -16.46
N ARG A 214 -24.91 -9.22 -15.70
CA ARG A 214 -25.00 -9.20 -14.25
C ARG A 214 -24.57 -7.86 -13.68
N LEU A 215 -23.43 -7.33 -14.12
CA LEU A 215 -22.95 -6.02 -13.70
C LEU A 215 -23.98 -4.93 -14.01
N TRP A 216 -24.62 -4.98 -15.18
CA TRP A 216 -25.72 -4.08 -15.53
C TRP A 216 -26.92 -4.21 -14.57
N ARG A 217 -27.32 -5.43 -14.19
CA ARG A 217 -28.40 -5.66 -13.20
C ARG A 217 -28.03 -5.09 -11.82
N GLU A 218 -26.81 -5.33 -11.35
CA GLU A 218 -26.32 -4.79 -10.07
C GLU A 218 -26.21 -3.26 -10.12
N PHE A 219 -25.78 -2.66 -11.23
CA PHE A 219 -25.79 -1.19 -11.39
C PHE A 219 -27.19 -0.61 -11.33
N ASN A 220 -28.17 -1.23 -11.99
CA ASN A 220 -29.56 -0.79 -11.92
C ASN A 220 -30.14 -0.93 -10.51
N SER A 221 -29.84 -2.04 -9.83
CA SER A 221 -30.21 -2.27 -8.43
C SER A 221 -29.59 -1.21 -7.51
N TYR A 222 -28.28 -0.97 -7.64
CA TYR A 222 -27.55 0.03 -6.88
C TYR A 222 -28.11 1.44 -7.10
N ASN A 223 -28.37 1.83 -8.36
CA ASN A 223 -28.92 3.15 -8.66
C ASN A 223 -30.31 3.36 -8.03
N LYS A 224 -31.17 2.32 -8.01
CA LYS A 224 -32.47 2.37 -7.32
C LYS A 224 -32.30 2.52 -5.81
N ARG A 225 -31.41 1.73 -5.21
CA ARG A 225 -31.10 1.77 -3.78
C ARG A 225 -30.54 3.13 -3.39
N LYS A 226 -29.60 3.67 -4.18
CA LYS A 226 -29.05 5.01 -3.97
C LYS A 226 -30.13 6.08 -4.05
N ALA A 227 -30.99 6.05 -5.08
CA ALA A 227 -32.09 7.01 -5.20
C ALA A 227 -33.04 6.95 -3.99
N HIS A 228 -33.32 5.75 -3.49
CA HIS A 228 -34.10 5.58 -2.26
C HIS A 228 -33.41 6.19 -1.03
N VAL A 229 -32.10 5.97 -0.86
CA VAL A 229 -31.33 6.59 0.24
C VAL A 229 -31.30 8.11 0.10
N ASP A 230 -31.20 8.64 -1.12
CA ASP A 230 -31.26 10.09 -1.38
C ASP A 230 -32.64 10.66 -1.01
N GLU A 231 -33.74 9.92 -1.23
CA GLU A 231 -35.09 10.30 -0.77
C GLU A 231 -35.20 10.27 0.76
N LEU A 232 -34.71 9.21 1.42
CA LEU A 232 -34.67 9.13 2.88
C LEU A 232 -33.85 10.28 3.48
N ARG A 233 -32.72 10.64 2.86
CA ARG A 233 -31.91 11.79 3.28
C ARG A 233 -32.68 13.09 3.17
N LYS A 234 -33.40 13.32 2.07
CA LYS A 234 -34.21 14.53 1.88
C LYS A 234 -35.32 14.62 2.94
N ALA A 235 -36.00 13.52 3.22
CA ALA A 235 -37.01 13.46 4.28
C ALA A 235 -36.40 13.76 5.65
N HIS A 236 -35.28 13.11 5.99
CA HIS A 236 -34.58 13.34 7.25
C HIS A 236 -34.12 14.80 7.41
N VAL A 237 -33.57 15.41 6.37
CA VAL A 237 -33.17 16.83 6.40
C VAL A 237 -34.36 17.78 6.51
N ALA A 238 -35.53 17.42 5.96
CA ALA A 238 -36.74 18.22 6.11
C ALA A 238 -37.25 18.20 7.57
N GLU A 239 -37.12 17.07 8.25
CA GLU A 239 -37.47 16.89 9.67
C GLU A 239 -36.39 17.45 10.63
N HIS A 240 -35.12 17.42 10.19
CA HIS A 240 -33.94 17.81 10.97
C HIS A 240 -33.02 18.77 10.17
N PRO A 241 -33.41 20.05 10.05
CA PRO A 241 -32.71 21.03 9.21
C PRO A 241 -31.22 21.24 9.57
N GLU A 242 -30.81 20.94 10.80
CA GLU A 242 -29.42 21.01 11.26
C GLU A 242 -28.49 20.05 10.49
N TYR A 243 -29.01 18.96 9.92
CA TYR A 243 -28.24 18.04 9.09
C TYR A 243 -27.95 18.61 7.69
N ALA A 244 -28.66 19.66 7.25
CA ALA A 244 -28.45 20.28 5.94
C ALA A 244 -27.06 20.92 5.79
N ALA A 245 -26.45 21.37 6.88
CA ALA A 245 -25.16 22.06 6.90
C ALA A 245 -23.96 21.09 6.81
N PHE A 246 -24.16 19.81 7.14
CA PHE A 246 -23.07 18.83 7.13
C PHE A 246 -22.58 18.58 5.70
N ARG A 247 -21.24 18.57 5.53
CA ARG A 247 -20.58 18.27 4.26
C ARG A 247 -19.37 17.39 4.54
N LEU A 248 -19.26 16.33 3.75
CA LEU A 248 -18.04 15.54 3.70
C LEU A 248 -16.92 16.35 3.04
N PRO A 249 -15.64 16.00 3.30
CA PRO A 249 -14.51 16.61 2.62
C PRO A 249 -14.58 16.45 1.10
N GLU A 250 -13.73 17.19 0.39
CA GLU A 250 -13.67 17.11 -1.06
C GLU A 250 -13.15 15.75 -1.55
N GLY A 251 -13.53 15.41 -2.78
CA GLY A 251 -13.00 14.26 -3.49
C GLY A 251 -11.54 14.47 -3.90
N ASN A 252 -10.86 13.37 -4.20
CA ASN A 252 -9.53 13.45 -4.79
C ASN A 252 -9.62 13.93 -6.25
N PHE A 253 -8.87 14.97 -6.60
CA PHE A 253 -8.78 15.45 -7.98
C PHE A 253 -7.54 14.87 -8.67
N ALA A 254 -7.76 14.23 -9.82
CA ALA A 254 -6.69 13.83 -10.73
C ALA A 254 -6.99 14.35 -12.12
N ARG A 255 -5.95 14.82 -12.83
CA ARG A 255 -6.07 15.20 -14.24
C ARG A 255 -6.36 13.95 -15.07
N LYS A 256 -7.30 14.05 -16.01
CA LYS A 256 -7.76 12.90 -16.81
C LYS A 256 -7.42 13.09 -18.29
N PRO A 257 -6.96 12.04 -19.00
CA PRO A 257 -6.82 12.10 -20.45
C PRO A 257 -8.20 12.19 -21.12
N ARG A 258 -8.22 12.59 -22.40
CA ARG A 258 -9.44 12.55 -23.22
C ARG A 258 -9.99 11.12 -23.30
N PHE A 259 -11.31 11.00 -23.39
CA PHE A 259 -12.04 9.73 -23.47
C PHE A 259 -11.88 8.78 -22.27
N SER A 260 -11.54 9.33 -21.09
CA SER A 260 -11.34 8.51 -19.88
C SER A 260 -12.61 7.76 -19.44
N ARG A 261 -13.78 8.38 -19.60
CA ARG A 261 -15.07 7.80 -19.19
C ARG A 261 -15.45 6.61 -20.09
N GLU A 262 -15.21 6.72 -21.38
CA GLU A 262 -15.41 5.66 -22.36
C GLU A 262 -14.47 4.48 -22.07
N ARG A 263 -13.20 4.76 -21.77
CA ARG A 263 -12.23 3.75 -21.34
C ARG A 263 -12.63 3.05 -20.06
N TRP A 264 -13.31 3.73 -19.14
CA TRP A 264 -13.88 3.11 -17.94
C TRP A 264 -14.92 2.06 -18.32
N TYR A 265 -15.88 2.37 -19.20
CA TYR A 265 -16.90 1.40 -19.63
C TYR A 265 -16.27 0.20 -20.37
N LEU A 266 -15.26 0.44 -21.20
CA LEU A 266 -14.50 -0.62 -21.89
C LEU A 266 -13.71 -1.51 -20.92
N ASN A 267 -13.35 -1.02 -19.73
CA ASN A 267 -12.73 -1.83 -18.68
C ASN A 267 -13.77 -2.54 -17.81
N ALA A 268 -14.83 -1.86 -17.41
CA ALA A 268 -15.82 -2.38 -16.47
C ALA A 268 -16.68 -3.49 -17.09
N LEU A 269 -17.22 -3.27 -18.30
CA LEU A 269 -18.17 -4.20 -18.92
C LEU A 269 -17.58 -5.60 -19.15
N PRO A 270 -16.36 -5.76 -19.72
CA PRO A 270 -15.75 -7.08 -19.88
C PRO A 270 -15.15 -7.66 -18.58
N GLY A 271 -15.26 -6.95 -17.45
CA GLY A 271 -14.78 -7.40 -16.15
C GLY A 271 -13.31 -7.12 -15.84
N PHE A 272 -12.61 -6.30 -16.61
CA PHE A 272 -11.22 -5.94 -16.32
C PHE A 272 -11.08 -5.16 -15.01
N TYR A 273 -11.98 -4.18 -14.78
CA TYR A 273 -11.97 -3.33 -13.56
C TYR A 273 -12.12 -4.13 -12.25
N PHE A 274 -12.71 -5.32 -12.31
CA PHE A 274 -13.02 -6.20 -11.18
C PHE A 274 -12.18 -7.49 -11.19
N GLN A 275 -11.23 -7.63 -12.12
CA GLN A 275 -10.43 -8.85 -12.30
C GLN A 275 -11.31 -10.10 -12.54
N GLN A 276 -12.45 -9.90 -13.22
CA GLN A 276 -13.46 -10.90 -13.59
C GLN A 276 -13.44 -11.27 -15.08
N HIS A 277 -12.50 -10.73 -15.85
CA HIS A 277 -12.45 -10.89 -17.32
C HIS A 277 -12.05 -12.30 -17.79
N THR A 278 -11.34 -13.08 -16.96
CA THR A 278 -10.93 -14.46 -17.26
C THR A 278 -10.58 -15.21 -15.97
N PRO A 279 -10.64 -16.56 -15.93
CA PRO A 279 -10.25 -17.32 -14.75
C PRO A 279 -8.85 -16.99 -14.26
N ILE A 280 -8.64 -17.03 -12.95
CA ILE A 280 -7.44 -16.48 -12.31
C ILE A 280 -6.11 -17.00 -12.88
N ARG A 281 -6.04 -18.30 -13.20
CA ARG A 281 -4.86 -18.97 -13.78
C ARG A 281 -4.49 -18.47 -15.19
N LYS A 282 -5.33 -17.67 -15.82
CA LYS A 282 -5.11 -17.06 -17.14
C LYS A 282 -4.82 -15.56 -17.07
N GLN A 283 -4.81 -14.96 -15.87
CA GLN A 283 -4.59 -13.53 -15.67
C GLN A 283 -3.09 -13.24 -15.58
N THR A 284 -2.40 -13.14 -16.71
CA THR A 284 -0.95 -12.85 -16.77
C THR A 284 -0.61 -11.38 -17.05
N VAL A 285 -1.63 -10.51 -17.13
CA VAL A 285 -1.46 -9.09 -17.45
C VAL A 285 -2.18 -8.25 -16.38
N PRO A 286 -1.48 -7.34 -15.68
CA PRO A 286 -2.10 -6.44 -14.71
C PRO A 286 -3.08 -5.48 -15.37
N VAL A 287 -4.36 -5.54 -15.01
CA VAL A 287 -5.46 -4.79 -15.66
C VAL A 287 -6.46 -4.29 -14.61
N GLY A 288 -7.25 -3.28 -14.99
CA GLY A 288 -8.28 -2.72 -14.12
C GLY A 288 -7.72 -1.93 -12.95
N HIS A 289 -8.50 -1.84 -11.87
CA HIS A 289 -8.18 -1.10 -10.66
C HIS A 289 -6.92 -1.68 -9.98
N SER A 290 -5.95 -0.84 -9.64
CA SER A 290 -4.62 -1.31 -9.20
C SER A 290 -4.63 -1.88 -7.77
N VAL A 291 -5.39 -1.30 -6.83
CA VAL A 291 -5.53 -1.84 -5.46
C VAL A 291 -6.17 -3.24 -5.45
N ARG A 292 -7.33 -3.38 -6.09
CA ARG A 292 -8.02 -4.66 -6.29
C ARG A 292 -7.11 -5.76 -6.82
N PHE A 293 -6.38 -5.45 -7.89
CA PHE A 293 -5.38 -6.35 -8.44
C PHE A 293 -4.33 -6.70 -7.38
N GLY A 294 -3.71 -5.73 -6.71
CA GLY A 294 -2.69 -6.01 -5.70
C GLY A 294 -3.19 -6.85 -4.51
N TYR A 295 -4.41 -6.62 -4.04
CA TYR A 295 -5.04 -7.43 -2.98
C TYR A 295 -5.33 -8.85 -3.47
N LEU A 296 -5.82 -9.02 -4.69
CA LEU A 296 -5.99 -10.34 -5.31
C LEU A 296 -4.68 -11.12 -5.35
N GLU A 297 -3.64 -10.51 -5.93
CA GLU A 297 -2.33 -11.14 -6.12
C GLU A 297 -1.66 -11.46 -4.77
N THR A 298 -1.86 -10.61 -3.75
CA THR A 298 -1.45 -10.88 -2.36
C THR A 298 -2.13 -12.14 -1.83
N ALA A 299 -3.45 -12.24 -1.95
CA ALA A 299 -4.21 -13.39 -1.49
C ALA A 299 -3.77 -14.69 -2.20
N LEU A 300 -3.50 -14.64 -3.50
CA LEU A 300 -3.00 -15.78 -4.27
C LEU A 300 -1.63 -16.25 -3.79
N ALA A 301 -0.69 -15.32 -3.58
CA ALA A 301 0.63 -15.64 -3.05
C ALA A 301 0.55 -16.25 -1.64
N MET A 302 -0.32 -15.71 -0.78
CA MET A 302 -0.59 -16.29 0.55
C MET A 302 -1.18 -17.70 0.46
N LEU A 303 -2.08 -17.94 -0.49
CA LEU A 303 -2.73 -19.23 -0.69
C LEU A 303 -1.73 -20.27 -1.18
N LEU A 304 -0.82 -19.90 -2.08
CA LEU A 304 0.26 -20.77 -2.58
C LEU A 304 1.24 -21.21 -1.48
N ARG A 305 1.45 -20.37 -0.46
CA ARG A 305 2.24 -20.76 0.72
C ARG A 305 1.56 -21.83 1.56
N ALA A 306 0.22 -21.87 1.57
CA ALA A 306 -0.55 -22.87 2.29
C ALA A 306 -0.82 -24.13 1.44
N ARG A 307 -1.07 -23.96 0.13
CA ARG A 307 -1.37 -25.01 -0.84
C ARG A 307 -0.61 -24.73 -2.15
N PRO A 308 0.61 -25.27 -2.32
CA PRO A 308 1.42 -25.01 -3.50
C PRO A 308 0.76 -25.48 -4.81
N GLU A 309 0.76 -24.63 -5.82
CA GLU A 309 0.26 -24.92 -7.17
C GLU A 309 1.18 -24.25 -8.22
N ALA A 310 1.93 -25.05 -8.99
CA ALA A 310 2.97 -24.54 -9.88
C ALA A 310 2.42 -23.63 -11.00
N ASN A 311 1.27 -23.97 -11.58
CA ASN A 311 0.65 -23.19 -12.65
C ASN A 311 0.24 -21.78 -12.18
N LEU A 312 -0.31 -21.68 -10.96
CA LEU A 312 -0.70 -20.40 -10.40
C LEU A 312 0.51 -19.54 -10.03
N LEU A 313 1.59 -20.14 -9.51
CA LEU A 313 2.84 -19.42 -9.28
C LEU A 313 3.39 -18.81 -10.58
N PHE A 314 3.42 -19.59 -11.67
CA PHE A 314 3.83 -19.08 -12.98
C PHE A 314 2.98 -17.88 -13.42
N THR A 315 1.65 -17.94 -13.23
CA THR A 315 0.76 -16.81 -13.54
C THR A 315 1.13 -15.55 -12.75
N LEU A 316 1.37 -15.66 -11.44
CA LEU A 316 1.79 -14.53 -10.59
C LEU A 316 3.13 -13.94 -11.06
N GLU A 317 4.11 -14.79 -11.37
CA GLU A 317 5.42 -14.35 -11.84
C GLU A 317 5.32 -13.60 -13.18
N GLN A 318 4.49 -14.07 -14.11
CA GLN A 318 4.27 -13.41 -15.39
C GLN A 318 3.54 -12.06 -15.23
N ALA A 319 2.52 -12.01 -14.37
CA ALA A 319 1.80 -10.77 -14.08
C ALA A 319 2.73 -9.73 -13.43
N TRP A 320 3.55 -10.16 -12.47
CA TRP A 320 4.54 -9.30 -11.82
C TRP A 320 5.58 -8.77 -12.80
N GLU A 321 6.15 -9.65 -13.64
CA GLU A 321 7.14 -9.24 -14.63
C GLU A 321 6.56 -8.24 -15.62
N ARG A 322 5.32 -8.45 -16.07
CA ARG A 322 4.62 -7.51 -16.96
C ARG A 322 4.35 -6.16 -16.29
N MET A 323 4.00 -6.16 -15.01
CA MET A 323 3.82 -4.95 -14.21
C MET A 323 5.10 -4.12 -14.17
N VAL A 324 6.21 -4.75 -13.76
CA VAL A 324 7.51 -4.09 -13.58
C VAL A 324 8.06 -3.60 -14.91
N THR A 325 8.03 -4.44 -15.94
CA THR A 325 8.65 -4.10 -17.22
C THR A 325 7.87 -3.05 -18.01
N ARG A 326 6.55 -2.90 -17.79
CA ARG A 326 5.71 -2.08 -18.70
C ARG A 326 4.73 -1.11 -18.05
N ARG A 327 4.37 -1.28 -16.77
CA ARG A 327 3.23 -0.57 -16.16
C ARG A 327 3.53 0.03 -14.78
N THR A 328 4.80 0.17 -14.42
CA THR A 328 5.24 0.76 -13.15
C THR A 328 5.95 2.09 -13.40
N TYR A 329 5.54 3.16 -12.72
CA TYR A 329 6.23 4.45 -12.77
C TYR A 329 7.62 4.37 -12.12
N ILE A 330 8.52 5.33 -12.40
CA ILE A 330 9.86 5.35 -11.80
C ILE A 330 9.82 5.45 -10.28
N THR A 331 8.76 5.97 -9.67
CA THR A 331 8.57 5.98 -8.21
C THR A 331 8.15 4.63 -7.63
N GLY A 332 7.90 3.63 -8.47
CA GLY A 332 7.23 2.38 -8.09
C GLY A 332 5.70 2.49 -8.04
N GLY A 333 5.14 3.69 -8.29
CA GLY A 333 3.69 3.91 -8.29
C GLY A 333 2.97 3.13 -9.38
N LEU A 334 1.74 2.70 -9.10
CA LEU A 334 0.88 1.94 -10.00
C LEU A 334 -0.42 2.68 -10.29
N GLY A 335 -0.86 2.64 -11.54
CA GLY A 335 -2.11 3.25 -11.98
C GLY A 335 -1.88 4.48 -12.85
N ALA A 336 -2.07 4.31 -14.15
CA ALA A 336 -1.87 5.35 -15.15
C ALA A 336 -3.18 5.85 -15.77
N ALA A 337 -4.31 5.25 -15.37
CA ALA A 337 -5.64 5.60 -15.84
C ALA A 337 -6.50 6.07 -14.65
N PRO A 338 -6.57 7.40 -14.39
CA PRO A 338 -7.23 7.96 -13.21
C PRO A 338 -8.72 7.61 -13.07
N GLU A 339 -9.47 7.47 -14.17
CA GLU A 339 -10.91 7.17 -14.09
C GLU A 339 -11.20 5.78 -13.51
N ILE A 340 -10.30 4.82 -13.72
CA ILE A 340 -10.42 3.46 -13.17
C ILE A 340 -9.47 3.25 -11.99
N GLU A 341 -8.73 4.27 -11.56
CA GLU A 341 -7.74 4.19 -10.48
C GLU A 341 -6.76 3.03 -10.70
N GLY A 342 -6.34 2.85 -11.96
CA GLY A 342 -5.93 1.54 -12.44
C GLY A 342 -4.91 1.56 -13.56
N PHE A 343 -4.53 0.37 -13.99
CA PHE A 343 -3.51 0.18 -15.02
C PHE A 343 -3.93 0.77 -16.36
N GLY A 344 -3.03 1.53 -16.98
CA GLY A 344 -3.11 1.88 -18.40
C GLY A 344 -2.66 0.74 -19.30
N GLY A 345 -2.51 1.03 -20.60
CA GLY A 345 -1.81 0.15 -21.53
C GLY A 345 -0.32 0.00 -21.19
N ASP A 346 0.34 -0.95 -21.83
CA ASP A 346 1.80 -1.05 -21.70
C ASP A 346 2.49 0.23 -22.15
N TYR A 347 3.47 0.70 -21.38
CA TYR A 347 4.22 1.94 -21.62
C TYR A 347 3.36 3.22 -21.58
N GLU A 348 2.09 3.13 -21.20
CA GLU A 348 1.24 4.28 -20.91
C GLU A 348 1.56 4.78 -19.49
N LEU A 349 2.61 5.59 -19.36
CA LEU A 349 3.10 6.12 -18.08
C LEU A 349 3.30 7.64 -18.18
N ASP A 350 2.25 8.35 -18.58
CA ASP A 350 2.29 9.81 -18.61
C ASP A 350 2.42 10.36 -17.19
N PRO A 351 3.42 11.22 -16.89
CA PRO A 351 3.67 11.73 -15.54
C PRO A 351 2.59 12.70 -15.05
N GLU A 352 1.84 13.34 -15.95
CA GLU A 352 0.77 14.29 -15.60
C GLU A 352 -0.56 13.58 -15.29
N TYR A 353 -0.80 12.43 -15.90
CA TYR A 353 -1.99 11.60 -15.66
C TYR A 353 -1.74 10.46 -14.67
N ALA A 354 -0.55 10.41 -14.05
CA ALA A 354 -0.23 9.40 -13.06
C ALA A 354 -1.23 9.46 -11.90
N TYR A 355 -2.06 8.42 -11.79
CA TYR A 355 -2.89 8.24 -10.61
C TYR A 355 -2.00 7.77 -9.46
N ALA A 356 -1.21 6.71 -9.68
CA ALA A 356 -0.17 6.26 -8.76
C ALA A 356 -0.65 6.27 -7.30
N GLU A 357 -1.84 5.71 -7.06
CA GLU A 357 -2.51 5.78 -5.77
C GLU A 357 -1.61 5.21 -4.67
N THR A 358 -1.57 5.87 -3.51
CA THR A 358 -0.78 5.37 -2.38
C THR A 358 -1.20 3.95 -1.99
N CYS A 359 -2.49 3.65 -1.90
CA CYS A 359 -2.97 2.27 -1.64
C CYS A 359 -2.54 1.27 -2.71
N ALA A 360 -2.37 1.66 -3.97
CA ALA A 360 -1.91 0.76 -5.02
C ALA A 360 -0.43 0.40 -4.84
N ALA A 361 0.39 1.36 -4.40
CA ALA A 361 1.76 1.06 -3.98
C ALA A 361 1.78 0.10 -2.78
N LEU A 362 0.95 0.35 -1.75
CA LEU A 362 0.87 -0.51 -0.56
C LEU A 362 0.39 -1.94 -0.89
N ALA A 363 -0.62 -2.09 -1.76
CA ALA A 363 -1.08 -3.40 -2.22
C ALA A 363 0.04 -4.15 -2.97
N SER A 364 0.86 -3.43 -3.74
CA SER A 364 2.05 -3.99 -4.37
C SER A 364 3.13 -4.39 -3.35
N LEU A 365 3.34 -3.61 -2.29
CA LEU A 365 4.24 -3.98 -1.19
C LEU A 365 3.82 -5.31 -0.55
N PHE A 366 2.53 -5.47 -0.25
CA PHE A 366 2.01 -6.71 0.35
C PHE A 366 2.21 -7.92 -0.56
N TRP A 367 1.93 -7.75 -1.86
CA TRP A 367 2.16 -8.80 -2.85
C TRP A 367 3.64 -9.16 -2.97
N ASN A 368 4.51 -8.17 -3.07
CA ASN A 368 5.97 -8.37 -3.14
C ASN A 368 6.51 -9.10 -1.90
N TRP A 369 6.01 -8.78 -0.70
CA TRP A 369 6.40 -9.47 0.52
C TRP A 369 6.04 -10.97 0.46
N GLU A 370 4.81 -11.29 0.08
CA GLU A 370 4.35 -12.68 -0.02
C GLU A 370 5.08 -13.45 -1.14
N MET A 371 5.36 -12.80 -2.28
CA MET A 371 6.18 -13.37 -3.36
C MET A 371 7.62 -13.62 -2.91
N ALA A 372 8.21 -12.73 -2.11
CA ALA A 372 9.53 -12.95 -1.53
C ALA A 372 9.52 -14.18 -0.61
N LEU A 373 8.56 -14.27 0.31
CA LEU A 373 8.42 -15.40 1.24
C LEU A 373 8.20 -16.75 0.54
N LEU A 374 7.51 -16.73 -0.61
CA LEU A 374 7.20 -17.89 -1.44
C LEU A 374 8.38 -18.33 -2.31
N THR A 375 9.07 -17.40 -2.96
CA THR A 375 10.07 -17.70 -4.01
C THR A 375 11.52 -17.55 -3.57
N LYS A 376 11.76 -16.83 -2.47
CA LYS A 376 13.08 -16.45 -1.95
C LYS A 376 13.90 -15.54 -2.90
N LYS A 377 13.27 -14.94 -3.91
CA LYS A 377 13.94 -14.05 -4.88
C LYS A 377 14.00 -12.62 -4.35
N ALA A 378 15.17 -11.97 -4.49
CA ALA A 378 15.39 -10.61 -3.98
C ALA A 378 14.64 -9.53 -4.75
N GLN A 379 14.32 -9.76 -6.03
CA GLN A 379 13.64 -8.79 -6.90
C GLN A 379 12.33 -8.23 -6.33
N TYR A 380 11.58 -9.06 -5.60
CA TYR A 380 10.33 -8.62 -4.97
C TYR A 380 10.59 -7.65 -3.82
N ILE A 381 11.60 -7.93 -3.00
CA ILE A 381 12.00 -7.05 -1.89
C ILE A 381 12.67 -5.78 -2.39
N ASP A 382 13.34 -5.85 -3.53
CA ASP A 382 13.94 -4.68 -4.16
C ASP A 382 12.88 -3.70 -4.66
N LEU A 383 11.84 -4.21 -5.34
CA LEU A 383 10.67 -3.39 -5.68
C LEU A 383 9.94 -2.89 -4.42
N PHE A 384 9.84 -3.72 -3.38
CA PHE A 384 9.27 -3.32 -2.09
C PHE A 384 10.01 -2.12 -1.50
N GLU A 385 11.34 -2.17 -1.41
CA GLU A 385 12.15 -1.06 -0.90
C GLU A 385 11.93 0.19 -1.76
N TRP A 386 12.02 0.03 -3.08
CA TRP A 386 11.86 1.13 -4.02
C TRP A 386 10.50 1.83 -3.87
N GLN A 387 9.41 1.07 -3.73
CA GLN A 387 8.07 1.61 -3.48
C GLN A 387 7.95 2.23 -2.09
N LEU A 388 8.49 1.58 -1.05
CA LEU A 388 8.42 2.04 0.34
C LEU A 388 9.01 3.45 0.50
N TYR A 389 10.20 3.68 -0.05
CA TYR A 389 10.91 4.96 0.07
C TYR A 389 10.42 6.05 -0.90
N ASN A 390 9.58 5.70 -1.89
CA ASN A 390 9.06 6.63 -2.89
C ASN A 390 7.53 6.66 -2.89
N ALA A 391 6.87 5.81 -3.69
CA ALA A 391 5.43 5.83 -3.91
C ALA A 391 4.55 5.59 -2.66
N ALA A 392 5.09 4.98 -1.60
CA ALA A 392 4.40 4.88 -0.32
C ALA A 392 4.70 6.09 0.58
N ALA A 393 6.00 6.38 0.83
CA ALA A 393 6.41 7.45 1.74
C ALA A 393 5.89 8.84 1.36
N VAL A 394 5.69 9.11 0.06
CA VAL A 394 5.16 10.38 -0.43
C VAL A 394 3.75 10.72 0.07
N GLY A 395 2.95 9.68 0.34
CA GLY A 395 1.52 9.78 0.61
C GLY A 395 1.17 10.40 1.96
N MET A 396 2.12 10.47 2.90
CA MET A 396 1.96 11.13 4.20
C MET A 396 2.90 12.33 4.30
N GLY A 397 2.37 13.49 4.69
CA GLY A 397 3.17 14.67 5.03
C GLY A 397 4.05 14.41 6.24
N GLN A 398 5.16 15.15 6.36
CA GLN A 398 6.09 14.99 7.48
C GLN A 398 5.47 15.31 8.84
N ASN A 399 4.36 16.05 8.84
CA ASN A 399 3.58 16.38 10.03
C ASN A 399 2.63 15.26 10.49
N GLY A 400 2.32 14.28 9.61
CA GLY A 400 1.43 13.14 9.91
C GLY A 400 -0.06 13.41 9.74
N ASP A 401 -0.48 14.66 9.52
CA ASP A 401 -1.89 15.09 9.47
C ASP A 401 -2.35 15.54 8.07
N THR A 402 -1.48 15.45 7.06
CA THR A 402 -1.82 15.74 5.67
C THR A 402 -1.35 14.62 4.74
N TYR A 403 -2.05 14.45 3.61
CA TYR A 403 -1.90 13.31 2.72
C TYR A 403 -1.94 13.69 1.24
N LEU A 404 -1.36 12.83 0.41
CA LEU A 404 -1.60 12.75 -1.02
C LEU A 404 -2.26 11.42 -1.35
N TYR A 405 -3.39 11.48 -2.05
CA TYR A 405 -4.09 10.27 -2.50
C TYR A 405 -3.47 9.74 -3.79
N ASN A 406 -3.48 10.55 -4.85
CA ASN A 406 -2.73 10.30 -6.09
C ASN A 406 -1.35 10.95 -6.00
N ASN A 407 -0.36 10.29 -6.58
CA ASN A 407 1.04 10.69 -6.51
C ASN A 407 1.59 11.00 -7.91
N PRO A 408 1.26 12.18 -8.47
CA PRO A 408 1.70 12.55 -9.82
C PRO A 408 3.22 12.68 -9.89
N LEU A 409 3.77 12.65 -11.11
CA LEU A 409 5.19 12.85 -11.38
C LEU A 409 5.47 14.19 -12.10
N ALA A 410 4.42 14.92 -12.45
CA ALA A 410 4.48 16.28 -12.98
C ALA A 410 3.22 17.07 -12.55
N VAL A 411 3.39 18.26 -11.99
CA VAL A 411 2.31 19.13 -11.49
C VAL A 411 2.56 20.58 -11.88
N HIS A 412 1.83 21.09 -12.87
CA HIS A 412 1.96 22.49 -13.36
C HIS A 412 1.17 23.50 -12.53
N GLY A 413 0.01 23.12 -11.98
CA GLY A 413 -0.89 24.05 -11.28
C GLY A 413 -0.54 24.31 -9.82
N GLY A 414 0.46 23.61 -9.29
CA GLY A 414 0.66 23.50 -7.85
C GLY A 414 -0.23 22.45 -7.20
N VAL A 415 0.19 21.92 -6.05
CA VAL A 415 -0.65 21.10 -5.18
C VAL A 415 -0.24 21.31 -3.73
N THR A 416 -1.20 21.16 -2.82
CA THR A 416 -0.94 21.06 -1.37
C THR A 416 -1.55 19.76 -0.87
N ARG A 417 -0.86 19.10 0.06
CA ARG A 417 -1.41 17.93 0.76
C ARG A 417 -2.71 18.28 1.46
N LYS A 418 -3.65 17.34 1.56
CA LYS A 418 -4.96 17.55 2.20
C LYS A 418 -5.05 16.80 3.52
N GLN A 419 -5.78 17.36 4.48
CA GLN A 419 -5.96 16.73 5.79
C GLN A 419 -6.78 15.44 5.74
N TRP A 420 -7.76 15.38 4.84
CA TRP A 420 -8.63 14.23 4.63
C TRP A 420 -9.30 14.30 3.26
N TYR A 421 -9.98 13.22 2.86
CA TYR A 421 -10.72 13.10 1.62
C TYR A 421 -12.06 12.41 1.86
N VAL A 422 -13.02 12.58 0.94
CA VAL A 422 -14.31 11.86 0.99
C VAL A 422 -14.15 10.33 0.93
N VAL A 423 -13.07 9.87 0.30
CA VAL A 423 -12.61 8.47 0.31
C VAL A 423 -11.22 8.47 0.94
N PRO A 424 -11.07 8.19 2.23
CA PRO A 424 -9.79 8.28 2.94
C PRO A 424 -9.12 6.91 3.08
N CYS A 425 -8.98 6.16 1.98
CA CYS A 425 -8.39 4.82 2.06
C CYS A 425 -6.89 4.85 2.41
N CYS A 426 -6.15 5.89 2.00
CA CYS A 426 -4.69 5.97 2.08
C CYS A 426 -4.13 6.19 3.50
N PRO A 427 -4.66 7.12 4.33
CA PRO A 427 -4.10 7.45 5.64
C PRO A 427 -3.88 6.25 6.56
N SER A 428 -4.94 5.53 6.91
CA SER A 428 -4.86 4.38 7.83
C SER A 428 -4.06 3.21 7.22
N ASN A 429 -4.10 3.06 5.89
CA ASN A 429 -3.35 2.02 5.17
C ASN A 429 -1.82 2.29 5.23
N LEU A 430 -1.41 3.56 5.14
CA LEU A 430 -0.02 3.97 5.39
C LEU A 430 0.37 3.70 6.84
N SER A 431 -0.47 4.12 7.79
CA SER A 431 -0.19 3.96 9.23
C SER A 431 0.03 2.50 9.63
N ARG A 432 -0.80 1.57 9.14
CA ARG A 432 -0.60 0.13 9.41
C ARG A 432 0.66 -0.42 8.75
N THR A 433 1.01 0.04 7.54
CA THR A 433 2.20 -0.43 6.84
C THR A 433 3.47 0.04 7.53
N PHE A 434 3.52 1.29 7.99
CA PHE A 434 4.66 1.83 8.72
C PHE A 434 4.82 1.15 10.09
N ALA A 435 3.71 0.92 10.81
CA ALA A 435 3.76 0.17 12.07
C ALA A 435 4.30 -1.26 11.88
N ASP A 436 4.09 -1.87 10.71
CA ASP A 436 4.64 -3.19 10.38
C ASP A 436 6.08 -3.18 9.85
N LEU A 437 6.78 -2.02 9.78
CA LEU A 437 8.08 -1.93 9.13
C LEU A 437 9.09 -3.00 9.59
N GLY A 438 9.13 -3.29 10.90
CA GLY A 438 10.00 -4.32 11.48
C GLY A 438 9.79 -5.73 10.91
N LYS A 439 8.54 -6.07 10.54
CA LYS A 439 8.19 -7.36 9.93
C LYS A 439 8.89 -7.57 8.59
N TYR A 440 9.11 -6.51 7.83
CA TYR A 440 9.67 -6.57 6.49
C TYR A 440 11.21 -6.61 6.45
N ILE A 441 11.88 -6.58 7.60
CA ILE A 441 13.35 -6.55 7.68
C ILE A 441 13.94 -7.97 7.54
N TYR A 442 13.29 -8.98 8.13
CA TYR A 442 13.83 -10.33 8.23
C TYR A 442 12.83 -11.41 7.82
N SER A 443 13.33 -12.49 7.23
CA SER A 443 12.63 -13.77 7.20
C SER A 443 13.61 -14.91 7.47
N PHE A 444 13.09 -16.07 7.87
CA PHE A 444 13.92 -17.19 8.25
C PHE A 444 13.29 -18.54 7.88
N GLU A 445 14.14 -19.56 7.76
CA GLU A 445 13.75 -20.94 7.53
C GLU A 445 14.88 -21.87 7.95
N LYS A 446 14.65 -22.70 8.97
CA LYS A 446 15.65 -23.63 9.52
C LYS A 446 16.93 -22.90 9.94
N ASP A 447 18.03 -23.12 9.23
CA ASP A 447 19.38 -22.56 9.42
C ASP A 447 19.66 -21.39 8.47
N ASN A 448 18.63 -20.77 7.89
CA ASN A 448 18.77 -19.67 6.94
C ASN A 448 18.07 -18.41 7.48
N LEU A 449 18.83 -17.32 7.54
CA LEU A 449 18.34 -15.96 7.77
C LEU A 449 18.40 -15.19 6.46
N TRP A 450 17.33 -14.48 6.11
CA TRP A 450 17.35 -13.47 5.06
C TRP A 450 17.23 -12.08 5.70
N ILE A 451 18.12 -11.18 5.28
CA ILE A 451 18.08 -9.75 5.63
C ILE A 451 17.62 -9.00 4.39
N HIS A 452 16.39 -8.49 4.46
CA HIS A 452 15.66 -7.87 3.36
C HIS A 452 15.87 -6.36 3.31
N GLN A 453 15.83 -5.69 4.47
CA GLN A 453 15.94 -4.23 4.57
C GLN A 453 17.13 -3.88 5.45
N TYR A 454 17.76 -2.75 5.15
CA TYR A 454 18.91 -2.24 5.89
C TYR A 454 18.52 -1.02 6.70
N VAL A 455 17.67 -1.25 7.70
CA VAL A 455 17.17 -0.26 8.66
C VAL A 455 17.84 -0.53 10.00
N SER A 456 18.30 0.52 10.70
CA SER A 456 18.98 0.34 11.98
C SER A 456 18.04 -0.23 13.04
N ASN A 457 18.37 -1.41 13.54
CA ASN A 457 17.49 -2.15 14.43
C ASN A 457 18.24 -3.20 15.26
N GLU A 458 17.56 -3.74 16.27
CA GLU A 458 18.00 -4.88 17.06
C GLU A 458 16.87 -5.92 17.16
N THR A 459 17.24 -7.19 17.00
CA THR A 459 16.30 -8.32 17.11
C THR A 459 17.01 -9.60 17.57
N ILE A 460 16.21 -10.59 17.98
CA ILE A 460 16.65 -11.97 18.17
C ILE A 460 15.82 -12.83 17.22
N VAL A 461 16.50 -13.56 16.32
CA VAL A 461 15.87 -14.46 15.36
C VAL A 461 16.29 -15.89 15.67
N ASP A 462 15.34 -16.82 15.63
CA ASP A 462 15.63 -18.25 15.81
C ASP A 462 15.96 -18.89 14.46
N VAL A 463 17.24 -19.16 14.24
CA VAL A 463 17.74 -19.96 13.11
C VAL A 463 18.30 -21.29 13.59
N SER A 464 17.44 -22.08 14.24
CA SER A 464 17.77 -23.29 15.02
C SER A 464 18.51 -23.02 16.34
N VAL A 465 18.99 -21.79 16.52
CA VAL A 465 19.53 -21.21 17.75
C VAL A 465 19.09 -19.75 17.78
N PRO A 466 18.87 -19.16 18.97
CA PRO A 466 18.59 -17.73 19.07
C PRO A 466 19.84 -16.93 18.67
N VAL A 467 19.71 -16.10 17.62
CA VAL A 467 20.79 -15.23 17.14
C VAL A 467 20.39 -13.78 17.33
N LYS A 468 21.17 -13.05 18.14
CA LYS A 468 21.03 -11.61 18.27
C LYS A 468 21.64 -10.94 17.04
N ILE A 469 20.84 -10.10 16.37
CA ILE A 469 21.25 -9.30 15.23
C ILE A 469 21.12 -7.82 15.60
N VAL A 470 22.15 -7.03 15.31
CA VAL A 470 22.12 -5.57 15.42
C VAL A 470 22.56 -4.99 14.09
N ILE A 471 21.71 -4.19 13.46
CA ILE A 471 22.02 -3.44 12.23
C ILE A 471 22.19 -1.96 12.59
N GLU A 472 23.29 -1.37 12.14
CA GLU A 472 23.52 0.07 12.12
C GLU A 472 23.69 0.47 10.66
N SER A 473 22.77 1.30 10.15
CA SER A 473 22.68 1.67 8.75
C SER A 473 22.69 3.18 8.60
N GLU A 474 23.46 3.68 7.63
CA GLU A 474 23.43 5.09 7.24
C GLU A 474 22.48 5.35 6.05
N LEU A 475 21.74 4.33 5.61
CA LEU A 475 20.72 4.47 4.57
C LEU A 475 19.53 5.31 5.06
N PRO A 476 18.81 5.99 4.16
CA PRO A 476 19.03 6.05 2.71
C PRO A 476 20.06 7.11 2.28
N TRP A 477 20.78 7.74 3.21
CA TRP A 477 21.65 8.88 2.92
C TRP A 477 23.07 8.47 2.50
N LYS A 478 23.61 7.41 3.08
CA LYS A 478 24.92 6.83 2.76
C LYS A 478 24.84 5.31 2.70
N GLY A 479 25.77 4.69 1.97
CA GLY A 479 25.72 3.25 1.66
C GLY A 479 26.28 2.33 2.74
N LYS A 480 26.77 2.87 3.86
CA LYS A 480 27.44 2.08 4.89
C LYS A 480 26.43 1.37 5.79
N VAL A 481 26.60 0.06 5.94
CA VAL A 481 25.81 -0.79 6.84
C VAL A 481 26.73 -1.71 7.62
N ARG A 482 26.52 -1.77 8.94
CA ARG A 482 27.19 -2.70 9.84
C ARG A 482 26.17 -3.66 10.44
N ILE A 483 26.46 -4.95 10.38
CA ILE A 483 25.59 -6.01 10.92
C ILE A 483 26.39 -6.83 11.92
N ARG A 484 26.01 -6.76 13.19
CA ARG A 484 26.60 -7.59 14.25
C ARG A 484 25.74 -8.84 14.44
N VAL A 485 26.36 -10.00 14.38
CA VAL A 485 25.71 -11.31 14.46
C VAL A 485 26.25 -12.05 15.68
N LYS A 486 25.39 -12.37 16.65
CA LYS A 486 25.80 -13.03 17.90
C LYS A 486 24.87 -14.21 18.24
N PRO A 487 25.27 -15.46 17.94
CA PRO A 487 24.49 -16.66 18.25
C PRO A 487 24.62 -17.13 19.71
N GLY A 488 25.57 -16.62 20.50
CA GLY A 488 25.82 -17.03 21.89
C GLY A 488 26.42 -18.44 22.05
N ILE A 489 26.24 -19.31 21.06
CA ILE A 489 26.91 -20.60 20.90
C ILE A 489 27.50 -20.70 19.50
N ARG A 490 28.60 -21.43 19.37
CA ARG A 490 29.23 -21.67 18.07
C ARG A 490 28.28 -22.51 17.20
N LYS A 491 27.81 -21.96 16.07
CA LYS A 491 26.79 -22.60 15.22
C LYS A 491 26.99 -22.26 13.76
N GLU A 492 26.81 -23.25 12.89
CA GLU A 492 26.73 -23.04 11.45
C GLU A 492 25.32 -22.65 11.04
N PHE A 493 25.20 -21.58 10.27
CA PHE A 493 23.96 -21.14 9.62
C PHE A 493 24.31 -20.15 8.49
N LYS A 494 23.33 -19.89 7.63
CA LYS A 494 23.46 -19.02 6.45
C LYS A 494 22.78 -17.68 6.68
N ILE A 495 23.45 -16.61 6.26
CA ILE A 495 22.86 -15.27 6.15
C ILE A 495 22.80 -14.89 4.69
N ASN A 496 21.61 -14.58 4.19
CA ASN A 496 21.31 -14.15 2.83
C ASN A 496 21.10 -12.63 2.86
N LEU A 497 22.06 -11.88 2.31
CA LEU A 497 22.06 -10.41 2.31
C LEU A 497 21.59 -9.90 0.96
N ARG A 498 20.52 -9.09 0.92
CA ARG A 498 20.03 -8.53 -0.34
C ARG A 498 21.09 -7.61 -0.96
N ARG A 499 21.42 -7.81 -2.22
CA ARG A 499 22.10 -6.84 -3.08
C ARG A 499 21.06 -6.07 -3.87
N PRO A 500 20.84 -4.78 -3.56
CA PRO A 500 19.83 -3.99 -4.24
C PRO A 500 20.18 -3.71 -5.70
N ALA A 501 19.19 -3.66 -6.58
CA ALA A 501 19.39 -3.38 -8.00
C ALA A 501 19.86 -1.93 -8.24
N TRP A 502 19.52 -1.00 -7.35
CA TRP A 502 19.97 0.40 -7.43
C TRP A 502 21.45 0.62 -7.11
N GLY A 503 22.09 -0.34 -6.41
CA GLY A 503 23.47 -0.21 -5.92
C GLY A 503 24.55 -0.65 -6.92
N ALA A 504 24.16 -1.04 -8.14
CA ALA A 504 25.07 -1.35 -9.23
C ALA A 504 24.72 -0.47 -10.45
N PRO A 505 25.72 -0.04 -11.24
CA PRO A 505 25.47 0.66 -12.49
C PRO A 505 24.63 -0.24 -13.41
N SER A 506 23.63 0.34 -14.08
CA SER A 506 22.83 -0.39 -15.06
C SER A 506 23.70 -0.80 -16.25
N LEU A 507 24.09 -2.08 -16.30
CA LEU A 507 24.79 -2.65 -17.44
C LEU A 507 23.76 -3.02 -18.52
N GLY A 508 23.69 -2.26 -19.61
CA GLY A 508 22.88 -2.58 -20.80
C GLY A 508 21.72 -1.62 -21.13
N GLU A 509 20.98 -1.92 -22.20
CA GLU A 509 19.75 -1.20 -22.55
C GLU A 509 18.71 -1.33 -21.44
N GLN A 510 18.10 -0.21 -21.04
CA GLN A 510 17.05 -0.22 -20.02
C GLN A 510 15.83 -0.98 -20.52
N THR A 511 15.59 -2.15 -19.91
CA THR A 511 14.54 -3.08 -20.38
C THR A 511 13.16 -2.84 -19.77
N THR A 512 13.06 -1.95 -18.79
CA THR A 512 11.79 -1.58 -18.15
C THR A 512 11.30 -0.22 -18.63
N ALA A 513 9.99 0.00 -18.59
CA ALA A 513 9.38 1.25 -19.03
C ALA A 513 9.91 2.48 -18.26
N SER A 514 10.21 2.33 -16.97
CA SER A 514 10.66 3.42 -16.11
C SER A 514 12.19 3.61 -16.07
N GLY A 515 12.97 2.65 -16.55
CA GLY A 515 14.44 2.67 -16.44
C GLY A 515 15.00 2.12 -15.13
N TYR A 516 14.15 1.69 -14.19
CA TYR A 516 14.54 0.95 -13.00
C TYR A 516 14.13 -0.52 -13.11
N ASP A 517 15.04 -1.46 -12.84
CA ASP A 517 14.78 -2.89 -12.96
C ASP A 517 15.13 -3.67 -11.68
N PRO A 518 14.12 -3.96 -10.83
CA PRO A 518 14.35 -4.70 -9.58
C PRO A 518 14.76 -6.16 -9.79
N ARG A 519 14.62 -6.72 -11.01
CA ARG A 519 15.02 -8.10 -11.33
C ARG A 519 16.52 -8.35 -11.21
N ASN A 520 17.31 -7.29 -11.22
CA ASN A 520 18.76 -7.36 -11.06
C ASN A 520 19.20 -7.58 -9.59
N ALA A 521 18.28 -7.46 -8.64
CA ALA A 521 18.58 -7.73 -7.24
C ALA A 521 18.72 -9.24 -6.96
N HIS A 522 19.66 -9.59 -6.10
CA HIS A 522 19.92 -10.97 -5.69
C HIS A 522 20.30 -11.05 -4.20
N TYR A 523 20.45 -12.26 -3.66
CA TYR A 523 20.98 -12.46 -2.31
C TYR A 523 22.41 -12.99 -2.38
N ASP A 524 23.31 -12.33 -1.67
CA ASP A 524 24.63 -12.89 -1.35
C ASP A 524 24.49 -13.81 -0.14
N THR A 525 24.82 -15.08 -0.31
CA THR A 525 24.75 -16.07 0.77
C THR A 525 26.10 -16.20 1.47
N ILE A 526 26.13 -15.89 2.77
CA ILE A 526 27.25 -16.16 3.64
C ILE A 526 26.93 -17.40 4.47
N ALA A 527 27.51 -18.55 4.08
CA ALA A 527 27.45 -19.79 4.83
C ALA A 527 28.76 -19.98 5.60
N ARG A 528 28.71 -19.99 6.93
CA ARG A 528 29.90 -20.24 7.77
C ARG A 528 29.54 -20.70 9.18
N LEU A 529 30.55 -21.17 9.89
CA LEU A 529 30.50 -21.46 11.32
C LEU A 529 30.76 -20.19 12.13
N TRP A 530 29.71 -19.64 12.74
CA TRP A 530 29.76 -18.38 13.48
C TRP A 530 30.30 -18.56 14.89
N SER A 531 31.16 -17.64 15.33
CA SER A 531 31.69 -17.59 16.71
C SER A 531 30.61 -17.33 17.75
N SER A 532 30.76 -17.89 18.96
CA SER A 532 29.88 -17.62 20.11
C SER A 532 29.93 -16.15 20.56
N GLU A 533 31.10 -15.51 20.46
CA GLU A 533 31.32 -14.12 20.85
C GLU A 533 30.67 -13.11 19.89
N GLY A 534 30.36 -13.57 18.68
CA GLY A 534 29.77 -12.80 17.60
C GLY A 534 30.79 -12.23 16.61
N GLU A 535 30.29 -11.86 15.43
CA GLU A 535 31.06 -11.35 14.31
C GLU A 535 30.38 -10.10 13.74
N THR A 536 31.14 -9.27 13.02
CA THR A 536 30.61 -8.08 12.34
C THR A 536 30.80 -8.21 10.84
N LEU A 537 29.72 -7.99 10.10
CA LEU A 537 29.73 -7.82 8.66
C LEU A 537 29.62 -6.33 8.34
N GLU A 538 30.41 -5.85 7.39
CA GLU A 538 30.31 -4.49 6.87
C GLU A 538 29.95 -4.55 5.38
N LEU A 539 28.95 -3.77 5.00
CA LEU A 539 28.51 -3.58 3.63
C LEU A 539 28.68 -2.10 3.28
N ASN A 540 29.07 -1.83 2.03
CA ASN A 540 29.09 -0.49 1.48
C ASN A 540 28.42 -0.54 0.11
N PHE A 541 27.29 0.15 -0.02
CA PHE A 541 26.55 0.28 -1.27
C PHE A 541 26.99 1.52 -2.03
N ASP A 542 27.07 1.42 -3.37
CA ASP A 542 27.27 2.59 -4.21
C ASP A 542 26.03 3.49 -4.15
N MET A 543 26.26 4.76 -3.81
CA MET A 543 25.25 5.80 -3.71
C MET A 543 25.46 6.89 -4.78
N SER A 544 26.07 6.53 -5.91
CA SER A 544 26.25 7.44 -7.05
C SER A 544 24.92 7.91 -7.62
N ILE A 545 24.88 9.15 -8.11
CA ILE A 545 23.72 9.70 -8.82
C ILE A 545 23.55 8.95 -10.15
N GLN A 546 22.38 8.37 -10.37
CA GLN A 546 22.05 7.62 -11.58
C GLN A 546 21.04 8.41 -12.42
N LEU A 547 21.29 8.48 -13.72
CA LEU A 547 20.37 9.02 -14.71
C LEU A 547 19.53 7.87 -15.28
N ARG A 548 18.26 7.83 -14.91
CA ARG A 548 17.29 6.83 -15.40
C ARG A 548 16.58 7.40 -16.62
N ARG A 549 16.39 6.60 -17.67
CA ARG A 549 15.68 6.98 -18.89
C ARG A 549 14.41 6.13 -19.00
N ALA A 550 13.35 6.69 -19.57
CA ALA A 550 12.21 5.84 -19.86
C ALA A 550 12.51 5.00 -21.12
N HIS A 551 11.92 3.82 -21.22
CA HIS A 551 11.97 3.05 -22.46
C HIS A 551 11.39 3.90 -23.62
N PRO A 552 11.94 3.86 -24.86
CA PRO A 552 11.50 4.71 -25.98
C PRO A 552 10.01 4.61 -26.36
N LYS A 553 9.33 3.54 -25.93
CA LYS A 553 7.88 3.34 -26.10
C LYS A 553 7.04 4.19 -25.15
N VAL A 554 7.62 4.70 -24.05
CA VAL A 554 6.94 5.63 -23.15
C VAL A 554 6.96 7.02 -23.79
N LYS A 555 5.79 7.45 -24.27
CA LYS A 555 5.65 8.72 -24.98
C LYS A 555 6.00 9.91 -24.07
N GLY A 556 6.52 10.99 -24.65
CA GLY A 556 6.79 12.25 -23.93
C GLY A 556 8.05 12.25 -23.04
N HIS A 557 8.86 11.19 -23.08
CA HIS A 557 10.08 11.03 -22.27
C HIS A 557 11.39 11.10 -23.08
N ALA A 558 11.31 11.25 -24.40
CA ALA A 558 12.50 11.46 -25.23
C ALA A 558 13.28 12.69 -24.74
N GLY A 559 14.61 12.56 -24.63
CA GLY A 559 15.47 13.63 -24.11
C GLY A 559 15.32 13.93 -22.60
N LYS A 560 14.53 13.13 -21.86
CA LYS A 560 14.33 13.31 -20.42
C LYS A 560 15.05 12.25 -19.58
N VAL A 561 15.38 12.63 -18.36
CA VAL A 561 15.96 11.74 -17.34
C VAL A 561 15.25 11.94 -16.00
N ALA A 562 15.17 10.88 -15.20
CA ALA A 562 14.86 10.94 -13.79
C ALA A 562 16.15 10.69 -12.99
N LEU A 563 16.38 11.48 -11.95
CA LEU A 563 17.55 11.32 -11.09
C LEU A 563 17.23 10.41 -9.92
N THR A 564 18.10 9.43 -9.67
CA THR A 564 17.99 8.53 -8.52
C THR A 564 19.32 8.43 -7.79
N ARG A 565 19.29 8.25 -6.46
CA ARG A 565 20.48 8.04 -5.64
C ARG A 565 20.14 7.08 -4.50
N GLY A 566 20.80 5.92 -4.47
CA GLY A 566 20.36 4.84 -3.59
C GLY A 566 18.93 4.39 -3.91
N PRO A 567 18.07 4.12 -2.91
CA PRO A 567 16.67 3.76 -3.11
C PRO A 567 15.76 4.96 -3.41
N LEU A 568 16.29 6.19 -3.56
CA LEU A 568 15.50 7.42 -3.65
C LEU A 568 15.41 7.94 -5.09
N VAL A 569 14.19 8.26 -5.51
CA VAL A 569 13.89 9.09 -6.68
C VAL A 569 13.88 10.56 -6.27
N TYR A 570 14.35 11.45 -7.15
CA TYR A 570 14.40 12.89 -6.89
C TYR A 570 13.48 13.67 -7.83
N CYS A 571 13.08 14.87 -7.41
CA CYS A 571 12.28 15.80 -8.20
C CYS A 571 12.79 17.24 -8.08
N LEU A 572 12.46 18.07 -9.06
CA LEU A 572 12.50 19.53 -8.93
C LEU A 572 11.18 20.01 -8.34
N GLU A 573 11.25 20.90 -7.36
CA GLU A 573 10.11 21.62 -6.81
C GLU A 573 10.31 23.13 -7.05
N SER A 574 9.28 23.85 -7.47
CA SER A 574 9.41 25.26 -7.86
C SER A 574 9.92 26.15 -6.72
N VAL A 575 9.60 25.80 -5.46
CA VAL A 575 10.04 26.53 -4.26
C VAL A 575 11.56 26.56 -4.09
N ASP A 576 12.26 25.53 -4.59
CA ASP A 576 13.73 25.45 -4.51
C ASP A 576 14.45 26.04 -5.73
N ASN A 577 13.69 26.36 -6.78
CA ASN A 577 14.22 26.72 -8.10
C ASN A 577 13.61 28.05 -8.61
N PRO A 578 13.74 29.15 -7.84
CA PRO A 578 13.12 30.43 -8.20
C PRO A 578 13.70 30.98 -9.50
N GLY A 579 12.83 31.49 -10.38
CA GLY A 579 13.23 32.05 -11.68
C GLY A 579 13.63 31.02 -12.74
N VAL A 580 13.44 29.73 -12.46
CA VAL A 580 13.62 28.63 -13.41
C VAL A 580 12.26 28.01 -13.73
N ASP A 581 11.93 27.92 -15.02
CA ASP A 581 10.85 27.05 -15.47
C ASP A 581 11.33 25.59 -15.44
N ILE A 582 10.97 24.89 -14.36
CA ILE A 582 11.41 23.51 -14.10
C ILE A 582 10.96 22.52 -15.19
N PHE A 583 9.96 22.85 -16.01
CA PHE A 583 9.44 21.97 -17.06
C PHE A 583 10.22 22.07 -18.38
N SER A 584 10.82 23.23 -18.66
CA SER A 584 11.63 23.47 -19.87
C SER A 584 13.14 23.49 -19.61
N ALA A 585 13.56 23.57 -18.34
CA ALA A 585 14.96 23.51 -17.92
C ALA A 585 15.69 22.29 -18.54
N GLN A 586 16.89 22.55 -19.07
CA GLN A 586 17.79 21.55 -19.66
C GLN A 586 18.94 21.30 -18.70
N LEU A 587 18.95 20.15 -18.04
CA LEU A 587 20.00 19.75 -17.10
C LEU A 587 21.34 19.50 -17.82
N ASP A 588 22.42 20.06 -17.29
CA ASP A 588 23.79 19.63 -17.56
C ASP A 588 24.18 18.51 -16.57
N PRO A 589 24.25 17.24 -17.00
CA PRO A 589 24.49 16.12 -16.11
C PRO A 589 25.90 16.14 -15.48
N ALA A 590 26.88 16.79 -16.12
CA ALA A 590 28.24 16.89 -15.59
C ALA A 590 28.32 17.81 -14.35
N SER A 591 27.30 18.63 -14.12
CA SER A 591 27.22 19.55 -12.98
C SER A 591 26.67 18.91 -11.70
N LEU A 592 26.19 17.65 -11.77
CA LEU A 592 25.50 16.99 -10.67
C LEU A 592 26.42 16.66 -9.50
N ARG A 593 26.00 17.04 -8.30
CA ARG A 593 26.64 16.66 -7.03
C ARG A 593 25.61 16.51 -5.92
N ASP A 594 25.83 15.60 -4.99
CA ASP A 594 24.99 15.45 -3.81
C ASP A 594 25.55 16.18 -2.58
N GLU A 595 24.66 16.65 -1.71
CA GLU A 595 25.00 17.34 -0.47
C GLU A 595 23.96 17.01 0.60
N PHE A 596 24.41 16.69 1.82
CA PHE A 596 23.48 16.52 2.96
C PHE A 596 23.18 17.89 3.59
N VAL A 597 21.90 18.26 3.65
CA VAL A 597 21.43 19.53 4.21
C VAL A 597 20.59 19.24 5.45
N ALA A 598 21.14 19.51 6.63
CA ALA A 598 20.53 19.15 7.91
C ALA A 598 19.20 19.90 8.19
N ASP A 599 19.12 21.18 7.83
CA ASP A 599 17.98 22.03 8.18
C ASP A 599 16.82 21.98 7.16
N LEU A 600 17.00 21.26 6.05
CA LEU A 600 15.98 21.13 5.02
C LEU A 600 15.16 19.86 5.25
N LEU A 601 13.85 20.02 5.49
CA LEU A 601 12.88 18.92 5.55
C LEU A 601 13.29 17.81 6.55
N GLY A 602 13.85 18.22 7.70
CA GLY A 602 14.30 17.31 8.75
C GLY A 602 15.61 16.57 8.45
N GLY A 603 16.40 17.06 7.50
CA GLY A 603 17.69 16.49 7.11
C GLY A 603 17.57 15.54 5.93
N CYS A 604 18.06 15.97 4.76
CA CYS A 604 18.04 15.14 3.56
C CYS A 604 19.28 15.37 2.69
N VAL A 605 19.58 14.38 1.85
CA VAL A 605 20.51 14.60 0.74
C VAL A 605 19.74 15.31 -0.38
N VAL A 606 20.26 16.43 -0.86
CA VAL A 606 19.79 17.13 -2.06
C VAL A 606 20.75 16.88 -3.20
N LEU A 607 20.27 16.98 -4.44
CA LEU A 607 21.15 17.01 -5.61
C LEU A 607 21.21 18.45 -6.12
N HIS A 608 22.42 18.97 -6.25
CA HIS A 608 22.68 20.20 -6.97
C HIS A 608 23.00 19.89 -8.41
N GLY A 609 22.52 20.74 -9.31
CA GLY A 609 22.91 20.74 -10.71
C GLY A 609 22.86 22.15 -11.27
N LYS A 610 23.08 22.26 -12.57
CA LYS A 610 22.90 23.49 -13.34
C LYS A 610 22.16 23.17 -14.63
N THR A 611 21.43 24.16 -15.12
CA THR A 611 20.97 24.15 -16.50
C THR A 611 22.15 24.37 -17.45
N THR A 612 21.99 24.06 -18.73
CA THR A 612 23.01 24.30 -19.76
C THR A 612 23.37 25.78 -19.94
N ASP A 613 22.49 26.71 -19.56
CA ASP A 613 22.74 28.17 -19.50
C ASP A 613 23.27 28.63 -18.13
N GLY A 614 23.60 27.70 -17.23
CA GLY A 614 24.32 27.96 -15.98
C GLY A 614 23.45 28.32 -14.76
N LYS A 615 22.12 28.30 -14.87
CA LYS A 615 21.22 28.54 -13.73
C LYS A 615 21.26 27.37 -12.76
N PRO A 616 21.29 27.61 -11.44
CA PRO A 616 21.33 26.52 -10.47
C PRO A 616 20.01 25.74 -10.46
N LEU A 617 20.12 24.43 -10.29
CA LEU A 617 19.02 23.51 -10.03
C LEU A 617 19.23 22.83 -8.67
N LYS A 618 18.16 22.66 -7.91
CA LYS A 618 18.14 21.89 -6.67
C LYS A 618 17.02 20.86 -6.72
N PHE A 619 17.40 19.60 -6.56
CA PHE A 619 16.50 18.47 -6.47
C PHE A 619 16.41 17.97 -5.04
N ILE A 620 15.20 17.59 -4.63
CA ILE A 620 14.93 16.95 -3.35
C ILE A 620 14.42 15.53 -3.57
N PRO A 621 14.52 14.63 -2.58
CA PRO A 621 13.87 13.33 -2.63
C PRO A 621 12.36 13.49 -2.90
N TYR A 622 11.85 12.73 -3.88
CA TYR A 622 10.47 12.80 -4.33
C TYR A 622 9.48 12.69 -3.17
N PHE A 623 9.71 11.79 -2.22
CA PHE A 623 8.79 11.59 -1.09
C PHE A 623 8.67 12.82 -0.17
N LEU A 624 9.59 13.80 -0.25
CA LEU A 624 9.60 15.02 0.57
C LEU A 624 8.91 16.23 -0.08
N TRP A 625 8.51 16.16 -1.35
CA TRP A 625 7.79 17.26 -2.01
C TRP A 625 6.46 17.60 -1.32
N ALA A 626 5.86 18.74 -1.63
CA ALA A 626 4.57 19.23 -1.12
C ALA A 626 4.49 19.42 0.42
N ASN A 627 5.64 19.51 1.11
CA ASN A 627 5.70 19.78 2.56
C ASN A 627 5.88 21.27 2.89
N ARG A 628 5.96 22.15 1.87
CA ARG A 628 6.34 23.57 2.03
C ARG A 628 5.36 24.53 1.36
N GLY A 629 4.08 24.15 1.35
CA GLY A 629 3.01 24.90 0.69
C GLY A 629 2.77 24.45 -0.75
N GLU A 630 2.01 25.26 -1.48
CA GLU A 630 1.66 24.98 -2.87
C GLU A 630 2.86 25.20 -3.79
N SER A 631 3.21 24.18 -4.58
CA SER A 631 4.34 24.25 -5.50
C SER A 631 4.18 23.33 -6.70
N GLN A 632 4.79 23.74 -7.81
CA GLN A 632 4.94 22.91 -9.00
C GLN A 632 6.03 21.87 -8.76
N MET A 633 5.95 20.73 -9.44
CA MET A 633 6.93 19.66 -9.29
C MET A 633 7.09 18.86 -10.59
N VAL A 634 8.30 18.39 -10.87
CA VAL A 634 8.57 17.45 -11.97
C VAL A 634 9.68 16.45 -11.60
N VAL A 635 9.47 15.17 -11.94
CA VAL A 635 10.44 14.07 -11.77
C VAL A 635 11.31 13.88 -13.02
N TRP A 636 10.69 13.93 -14.21
CA TRP A 636 11.36 13.75 -15.49
C TRP A 636 11.79 15.09 -16.08
N VAL A 637 13.07 15.40 -16.00
CA VAL A 637 13.65 16.67 -16.47
C VAL A 637 14.30 16.51 -17.82
N ASN A 638 14.29 17.57 -18.64
CA ASN A 638 15.04 17.53 -19.90
C ASN A 638 16.54 17.51 -19.60
N CYS A 639 17.29 16.73 -20.36
CA CYS A 639 18.73 16.57 -20.19
C CYS A 639 19.41 16.71 -21.54
N LYS A 640 20.46 17.52 -21.60
CA LYS A 640 21.33 17.56 -22.78
C LYS A 640 21.95 16.17 -22.95
N GLU A 641 21.83 15.60 -24.15
CA GLU A 641 22.57 14.38 -24.48
C GLU A 641 24.06 14.71 -24.57
N SER A 642 24.90 13.92 -23.91
CA SER A 642 26.34 13.93 -24.16
C SER A 642 26.55 13.41 -25.58
N GLU A 643 27.21 14.20 -26.43
CA GLU A 643 27.59 13.83 -27.80
C GLU A 643 28.34 12.50 -27.88
#